data_AF-A0A7C6EC72-F1
#
_entry.id   AF-A0A7C6EC72-F1
#
_cell.length_a   1.000
_cell.length_b   1.000
_cell.length_c   1.000
_cell.angle_alpha   90.00
_cell.angle_beta   90.00
_cell.angle_gamma   90.00
#
_symmetry.space_group_name_H-M   'P 1'
#
loop_
_entity.id
_entity.type
_entity.pdbx_description
1 polymer ?
#
loop_
_entity_poly.entity_id
_entity_poly.type
_entity_poly.pdbx_seq_one_letter_code
_entity_poly.pdbx_strand_id
1 'polypeptide(L)'
;MKTKYVFFTLIILMNFLLFAQDKEIHRRGMLRQTIFANGSIGRPLDSGKGGALLSMPSFEWPSNQGYPIYIRAANETYTFEGFYNSLGGGLWIAADTAVYSGTGATPRLYIPCGALTDASGNNQTTSSIPRNVQRIENYPVLENGEINPSYNPDDAEEIIISEWDTYQGVSVKRTSRAWSFPDYDDFIIYEYEIKNNRSDTLRAVTVAFIYSFTPSMIAGRMYNQNVWADVAFRGDKPQGGSLSMNYARFDWHRYMIYNHSINGIPFFPQDAIDTIMLAPAAIGILPLYYDYDHLANKYQVKVALASGSPASDTINLYDENKKLKQPYTIGWDNGNLNMDKFSRYYDIEVRRNNIQMRSSSDSATFGLYWIGRARPSWGNTLRNPTGKLYGFGPYILPPGEVLRFSYAEMAGFGPGTEQQTRYNDLGGGWGTGDQAPSPEPEPGVHPVPSWWTKLRYDCLNPNMDREPQPGQIDYRYMGSTYMQTRKLPDYVNSPNTVSLKDVADRAIQMYKGGDYVRYDTIQFDPSPLAGALPTGSYKVPIPCPSPAIHVINTPSASNKIIWGAQVESINRSTPGFARLIAPPSYYLVLRSVNPMGPWKILDSVGLRDPRYFVDASSIEKKGNLVLGDSAYVYYDETSKLGQSFFYSVVVVDSLGNWSAKTNIKSHITQTPAVSKLRHVYAAPNPFILNSGAESASGIMGGDVGNIIYFCGLPKRATIRIYSYSGQLVKTLEHESVSANNPDGEFSNYWLQVSRNEQWVSSGVYYFIVEDKDTGDRAWNKFVIIH
;
A
#
# COMPACT_ATOMS: atom_id res chain seq x y z
N MET A 1 36.30 -19.53 38.07
CA MET A 1 34.93 -19.82 37.56
C MET A 1 34.17 -18.60 37.03
N LYS A 2 34.59 -17.33 37.22
CA LYS A 2 33.82 -16.15 36.78
C LYS A 2 34.12 -15.61 35.36
N THR A 3 35.18 -16.08 34.70
CA THR A 3 35.60 -15.52 33.38
C THR A 3 34.95 -16.25 32.18
N LYS A 4 34.42 -17.46 32.35
CA LYS A 4 33.77 -18.22 31.25
C LYS A 4 32.30 -17.83 31.01
N TYR A 5 31.62 -17.23 32.00
CA TYR A 5 30.23 -16.79 31.83
C TYR A 5 30.12 -15.47 31.05
N VAL A 6 31.08 -14.55 31.20
CA VAL A 6 31.05 -13.25 30.48
C VAL A 6 31.22 -13.43 28.96
N PHE A 7 32.03 -14.40 28.52
CA PHE A 7 32.21 -14.70 27.08
C PHE A 7 30.99 -15.41 26.46
N PHE A 8 30.28 -16.24 27.22
CA PHE A 8 29.07 -16.92 26.74
C PHE A 8 27.87 -15.95 26.68
N THR A 9 27.77 -14.99 27.61
CA THR A 9 26.73 -13.97 27.59
C THR A 9 26.96 -12.93 26.49
N LEU A 10 28.21 -12.59 26.15
CA LEU A 10 28.52 -11.72 25.01
C LEU A 10 28.21 -12.37 23.66
N ILE A 11 28.46 -13.67 23.48
CA ILE A 11 28.13 -14.40 22.24
C ILE A 11 26.61 -14.55 22.08
N ILE A 12 25.87 -14.72 23.18
CA ILE A 12 24.40 -14.77 23.13
C ILE A 12 23.82 -13.38 22.82
N LEU A 13 24.35 -12.30 23.42
CA LEU A 13 23.94 -10.92 23.07
C LEU A 13 24.30 -10.52 21.63
N MET A 14 25.45 -10.98 21.10
CA MET A 14 25.83 -10.74 19.70
C MET A 14 24.96 -11.55 18.71
N ASN A 15 24.52 -12.76 19.09
CA ASN A 15 23.55 -13.52 18.29
C ASN A 15 22.12 -12.95 18.40
N PHE A 16 21.72 -12.39 19.54
CA PHE A 16 20.43 -11.67 19.65
C PHE A 16 20.42 -10.34 18.86
N LEU A 17 21.58 -9.69 18.71
CA LEU A 17 21.73 -8.51 17.85
C LEU A 17 21.82 -8.85 16.35
N LEU A 18 22.11 -10.10 15.98
CA LEU A 18 22.13 -10.56 14.58
C LEU A 18 20.78 -11.14 14.08
N PHE A 19 19.76 -11.23 14.95
CA PHE A 19 18.35 -11.39 14.55
C PHE A 19 17.58 -10.05 14.54
N ALA A 20 18.31 -8.94 14.53
CA ALA A 20 17.72 -7.61 14.49
C ALA A 20 17.26 -7.30 13.06
N GLN A 21 15.96 -7.52 12.84
CA GLN A 21 15.12 -7.04 11.75
C GLN A 21 15.12 -7.88 10.46
N ASP A 22 14.14 -8.78 10.34
CA ASP A 22 13.89 -9.54 9.10
C ASP A 22 13.06 -8.77 8.06
N LYS A 23 12.58 -7.56 8.41
CA LYS A 23 11.72 -6.74 7.53
C LYS A 23 11.75 -5.24 7.85
N GLU A 24 11.50 -4.43 6.82
CA GLU A 24 11.19 -3.01 6.91
C GLU A 24 9.83 -2.70 6.25
N ILE A 25 9.26 -1.53 6.54
CA ILE A 25 7.96 -1.12 5.98
C ILE A 25 8.10 0.25 5.33
N HIS A 26 7.64 0.36 4.09
CA HIS A 26 7.43 1.66 3.43
C HIS A 26 6.28 2.40 4.11
N ARG A 27 6.50 3.66 4.51
CA ARG A 27 5.55 4.51 5.23
C ARG A 27 5.39 5.90 4.61
N ARG A 28 6.12 6.19 3.53
CA ARG A 28 6.03 7.45 2.81
C ARG A 28 4.88 7.45 1.81
N GLY A 29 4.15 8.56 1.74
CA GLY A 29 3.02 8.72 0.81
C GLY A 29 1.75 8.00 1.25
N MET A 30 0.91 7.61 0.28
CA MET A 30 -0.35 6.92 0.53
C MET A 30 -0.22 5.40 0.64
N LEU A 31 0.90 4.84 0.15
CA LEU A 31 1.17 3.42 0.12
C LEU A 31 1.89 2.89 1.36
N ARG A 32 1.58 1.64 1.73
CA ARG A 32 2.39 0.87 2.67
C ARG A 32 2.66 -0.53 2.16
N GLN A 33 3.91 -0.97 2.29
CA GLN A 33 4.34 -2.27 1.84
C GLN A 33 5.46 -2.79 2.73
N THR A 34 5.36 -4.05 3.12
CA THR A 34 6.41 -4.72 3.91
C THR A 34 7.47 -5.30 2.97
N ILE A 35 8.74 -5.05 3.26
CA ILE A 35 9.88 -5.54 2.51
C ILE A 35 10.69 -6.45 3.41
N PHE A 36 10.78 -7.74 3.07
CA PHE A 36 11.52 -8.72 3.86
C PHE A 36 12.97 -8.85 3.38
N ALA A 37 13.86 -9.24 4.31
CA ALA A 37 15.23 -9.62 4.03
C ALA A 37 15.38 -10.99 3.35
N ASN A 38 14.28 -11.71 3.07
CA ASN A 38 14.29 -13.07 2.47
C ASN A 38 13.75 -13.11 1.02
N GLY A 39 13.59 -11.97 0.38
CA GLY A 39 13.01 -11.85 -0.96
C GLY A 39 11.48 -11.71 -1.00
N SER A 40 10.76 -12.04 0.07
CA SER A 40 9.31 -11.83 0.14
C SER A 40 8.95 -10.34 0.13
N ILE A 41 7.76 -10.03 -0.41
CA ILE A 41 7.17 -8.69 -0.47
C ILE A 41 5.75 -8.76 0.07
N GLY A 42 5.36 -7.78 0.88
CA GLY A 42 4.05 -7.63 1.52
C GLY A 42 3.83 -8.60 2.67
N ARG A 43 3.77 -9.88 2.36
CA ARG A 43 3.68 -10.97 3.34
C ARG A 43 4.31 -12.23 2.76
N PRO A 44 4.74 -13.19 3.61
CA PRO A 44 4.95 -14.55 3.16
C PRO A 44 3.66 -15.04 2.48
N LEU A 45 3.79 -15.51 1.24
CA LEU A 45 2.63 -15.83 0.42
C LEU A 45 1.87 -17.01 1.02
N ASP A 46 0.61 -16.77 1.34
CA ASP A 46 -0.40 -17.79 1.52
C ASP A 46 -1.62 -17.42 0.67
N SER A 47 -2.49 -18.38 0.36
CA SER A 47 -3.67 -18.15 -0.47
C SER A 47 -4.78 -17.36 0.24
N GLY A 48 -4.44 -16.54 1.24
CA GLY A 48 -5.33 -15.74 2.08
C GLY A 48 -5.69 -16.40 3.41
N LYS A 49 -5.47 -17.70 3.57
CA LYS A 49 -5.84 -18.50 4.76
C LYS A 49 -5.25 -17.97 6.06
N GLY A 50 -4.12 -17.25 5.99
CA GLY A 50 -3.48 -16.65 7.16
C GLY A 50 -4.22 -15.43 7.72
N GLY A 51 -5.28 -14.94 7.07
CA GLY A 51 -6.03 -13.77 7.49
C GLY A 51 -5.24 -12.46 7.35
N ALA A 52 -5.77 -11.36 7.91
CA ALA A 52 -5.01 -10.12 8.06
C ALA A 52 -3.84 -10.30 9.03
N LEU A 53 -2.74 -9.68 8.66
CA LEU A 53 -1.59 -9.49 9.54
C LEU A 53 -1.39 -7.98 9.71
N LEU A 54 -1.99 -7.40 10.75
CA LEU A 54 -2.02 -5.94 11.01
C LEU A 54 -0.62 -5.28 11.03
N SER A 55 0.42 -6.04 11.36
CA SER A 55 1.82 -5.56 11.40
C SER A 55 2.60 -5.80 10.10
N MET A 56 1.93 -6.26 9.04
CA MET A 56 2.49 -6.59 7.74
C MET A 56 1.60 -6.06 6.61
N PRO A 57 1.63 -4.74 6.34
CA PRO A 57 1.00 -4.17 5.15
C PRO A 57 1.44 -4.92 3.90
N SER A 58 0.48 -5.32 3.06
CA SER A 58 0.71 -6.13 1.87
C SER A 58 0.14 -5.44 0.63
N PHE A 59 0.88 -4.40 0.22
CA PHE A 59 0.55 -3.37 -0.75
C PHE A 59 -0.80 -2.75 -0.38
N GLU A 60 -0.76 -1.74 0.48
CA GLU A 60 -1.98 -1.10 0.99
C GLU A 60 -2.18 0.22 0.27
N TRP A 61 -3.17 0.25 -0.63
CA TRP A 61 -3.62 1.44 -1.32
C TRP A 61 -5.15 1.54 -1.30
N PRO A 62 -5.72 2.53 -0.59
CA PRO A 62 -5.06 3.39 0.40
C PRO A 62 -4.59 2.61 1.64
N SER A 63 -3.49 3.06 2.26
CA SER A 63 -3.07 2.50 3.54
C SER A 63 -3.84 3.08 4.72
N ASN A 64 -3.93 2.32 5.82
CA ASN A 64 -4.47 2.81 7.09
C ASN A 64 -3.57 3.84 7.80
N GLN A 65 -2.46 4.26 7.17
CA GLN A 65 -1.46 5.15 7.73
C GLN A 65 -0.92 4.68 9.11
N GLY A 66 -1.00 3.37 9.39
CA GLY A 66 -0.53 2.77 10.64
C GLY A 66 -1.45 3.01 11.82
N TYR A 67 -2.62 3.59 11.56
CA TYR A 67 -3.65 3.82 12.56
C TYR A 67 -4.76 2.78 12.40
N PRO A 68 -5.35 2.29 13.51
CA PRO A 68 -6.54 1.46 13.41
C PRO A 68 -7.70 2.31 12.87
N ILE A 69 -8.30 1.87 11.78
CA ILE A 69 -9.48 2.52 11.20
C ILE A 69 -10.70 1.65 11.51
N TYR A 70 -11.81 2.28 11.91
CA TYR A 70 -13.05 1.59 12.23
C TYR A 70 -14.14 2.10 11.29
N ILE A 71 -14.82 1.17 10.62
CA ILE A 71 -15.85 1.44 9.62
C ILE A 71 -17.19 1.05 10.21
N ARG A 72 -18.12 2.01 10.27
CA ARG A 72 -19.46 1.79 10.80
C ARG A 72 -20.43 1.43 9.68
N ALA A 73 -21.20 0.36 9.87
CA ALA A 73 -22.20 -0.07 8.91
C ALA A 73 -23.48 -0.50 9.61
N ALA A 74 -24.56 0.25 9.41
CA ALA A 74 -25.90 0.04 9.99
C ALA A 74 -25.90 -0.25 11.50
N ASN A 75 -25.60 -1.49 11.91
CA ASN A 75 -25.62 -1.97 13.29
C ASN A 75 -24.28 -2.60 13.76
N GLU A 76 -23.22 -2.59 12.93
CA GLU A 76 -21.93 -3.22 13.23
C GLU A 76 -20.75 -2.25 12.98
N THR A 77 -19.64 -2.49 13.68
CA THR A 77 -18.37 -1.78 13.47
C THR A 77 -17.30 -2.77 13.06
N TYR A 78 -16.65 -2.51 11.93
CA TYR A 78 -15.56 -3.33 11.40
C TYR A 78 -14.23 -2.63 11.59
N THR A 79 -13.19 -3.36 11.99
CA THR A 79 -11.82 -2.85 11.88
C THR A 79 -11.37 -2.96 10.43
N PHE A 80 -10.89 -1.84 9.87
CA PHE A 80 -10.20 -1.82 8.61
C PHE A 80 -8.71 -2.08 8.85
N GLU A 81 -8.28 -3.26 8.42
CA GLU A 81 -6.94 -3.79 8.65
C GLU A 81 -6.01 -3.52 7.45
N GLY A 82 -6.54 -2.88 6.40
CA GLY A 82 -5.92 -2.73 5.09
C GLY A 82 -6.79 -3.33 3.98
N PHE A 83 -6.51 -2.94 2.74
CA PHE A 83 -7.06 -3.60 1.56
C PHE A 83 -6.41 -4.96 1.28
N TYR A 84 -5.16 -5.16 1.71
CA TYR A 84 -4.29 -6.27 1.29
C TYR A 84 -4.37 -6.46 -0.23
N ASN A 85 -3.93 -5.43 -0.98
CA ASN A 85 -4.03 -5.45 -2.43
C ASN A 85 -3.14 -6.54 -3.07
N SER A 86 -2.17 -7.05 -2.30
CA SER A 86 -1.30 -8.16 -2.62
C SER A 86 -1.38 -9.24 -1.53
N LEU A 87 -1.40 -10.52 -1.91
CA LEU A 87 -1.24 -11.66 -1.00
C LEU A 87 0.22 -12.08 -0.83
N GLY A 88 1.15 -11.40 -1.50
CA GLY A 88 2.57 -11.68 -1.44
C GLY A 88 3.22 -11.64 -2.81
N GLY A 89 4.46 -11.19 -2.84
CA GLY A 89 5.31 -11.12 -4.04
C GLY A 89 6.71 -11.68 -3.78
N GLY A 90 7.44 -11.91 -4.87
CA GLY A 90 8.80 -12.45 -4.82
C GLY A 90 9.47 -12.60 -6.17
N LEU A 91 10.69 -13.11 -6.12
CA LEU A 91 11.55 -13.38 -7.27
C LEU A 91 11.92 -14.85 -7.32
N TRP A 92 11.81 -15.49 -8.47
CA TRP A 92 12.26 -16.86 -8.66
C TRP A 92 13.34 -16.91 -9.74
N ILE A 93 14.41 -17.64 -9.47
CA ILE A 93 15.54 -17.80 -10.38
C ILE A 93 15.69 -19.28 -10.71
N ALA A 94 15.90 -19.60 -11.98
CA ALA A 94 16.29 -20.94 -12.39
C ALA A 94 17.49 -20.89 -13.32
N ALA A 95 18.38 -21.86 -13.24
CA ALA A 95 19.63 -21.85 -14.00
C ALA A 95 20.20 -23.26 -14.16
N ASP A 96 20.90 -23.49 -15.26
CA ASP A 96 21.66 -24.70 -15.51
C ASP A 96 23.09 -24.52 -15.01
N THR A 97 23.64 -25.56 -14.38
CA THR A 97 25.05 -25.59 -13.91
C THR A 97 25.99 -26.28 -14.89
N ALA A 98 25.45 -26.91 -15.94
CA ALA A 98 26.21 -27.63 -16.94
C ALA A 98 26.00 -27.07 -18.35
N VAL A 99 26.95 -27.33 -19.25
CA VAL A 99 26.78 -27.05 -20.68
C VAL A 99 25.81 -28.07 -21.28
N TYR A 100 24.88 -27.60 -22.11
CA TYR A 100 23.98 -28.49 -22.86
C TYR A 100 24.79 -29.43 -23.78
N SER A 101 24.67 -30.73 -23.57
CA SER A 101 25.46 -31.76 -24.27
C SER A 101 24.79 -32.31 -25.54
N GLY A 102 23.61 -31.81 -25.92
CA GLY A 102 22.87 -32.29 -27.09
C GLY A 102 21.94 -33.48 -26.83
N THR A 103 22.04 -34.14 -25.67
CA THR A 103 21.23 -35.31 -25.29
C THR A 103 20.87 -35.26 -23.80
N GLY A 104 19.57 -35.35 -23.47
CA GLY A 104 19.06 -35.33 -22.09
C GLY A 104 18.81 -33.92 -21.52
N ALA A 105 18.13 -33.86 -20.37
CA ALA A 105 17.90 -32.63 -19.62
C ALA A 105 19.16 -32.24 -18.82
N THR A 106 19.52 -30.97 -18.81
CA THR A 106 20.61 -30.44 -17.96
C THR A 106 20.16 -30.37 -16.49
N PRO A 107 21.05 -30.64 -15.52
CA PRO A 107 20.74 -30.37 -14.12
C PRO A 107 20.41 -28.88 -13.91
N ARG A 108 19.15 -28.59 -13.58
CA ARG A 108 18.62 -27.24 -13.39
C ARG A 108 18.38 -26.95 -11.91
N LEU A 109 18.85 -25.78 -11.47
CA LEU A 109 18.60 -25.21 -10.15
C LEU A 109 17.28 -24.46 -10.16
N TYR A 110 16.56 -24.53 -9.05
CA TYR A 110 15.33 -23.77 -8.79
C TYR A 110 15.49 -23.02 -7.47
N ILE A 111 15.40 -21.69 -7.53
CA ILE A 111 15.77 -20.78 -6.45
C ILE A 111 14.59 -19.81 -6.21
N PRO A 112 13.56 -20.23 -5.46
CA PRO A 112 12.46 -19.34 -5.06
C PRO A 112 12.94 -18.39 -3.95
N CYS A 113 12.77 -17.09 -4.17
CA CYS A 113 13.03 -16.01 -3.21
C CYS A 113 11.74 -15.22 -2.95
N GLY A 114 10.89 -15.73 -2.07
CA GLY A 114 9.53 -15.22 -1.82
C GLY A 114 8.47 -15.90 -2.69
N ALA A 115 7.21 -15.52 -2.50
CA ALA A 115 6.05 -15.99 -3.28
C ALA A 115 5.98 -17.53 -3.50
N LEU A 116 6.17 -18.34 -2.45
CA LEU A 116 6.16 -19.80 -2.55
C LEU A 116 5.09 -20.43 -1.66
N THR A 117 4.24 -21.28 -2.25
CA THR A 117 3.26 -22.08 -1.51
C THR A 117 3.41 -23.58 -1.76
N ASP A 118 2.73 -24.39 -0.96
CA ASP A 118 2.43 -25.78 -1.32
C ASP A 118 1.26 -25.87 -2.32
N ALA A 119 0.88 -27.09 -2.72
CA ALA A 119 -0.25 -27.32 -3.63
C ALA A 119 -1.61 -26.89 -3.03
N SER A 120 -1.69 -26.73 -1.71
CA SER A 120 -2.88 -26.29 -0.97
C SER A 120 -2.89 -24.78 -0.70
N GLY A 121 -1.90 -24.03 -1.19
CA GLY A 121 -1.78 -22.58 -1.01
C GLY A 121 -1.25 -22.16 0.36
N ASN A 122 -0.65 -23.05 1.14
CA ASN A 122 -0.01 -22.68 2.41
C ASN A 122 1.42 -22.19 2.17
N ASN A 123 1.85 -21.18 2.91
CA ASN A 123 3.21 -20.62 2.84
C ASN A 123 4.29 -21.70 3.03
N GLN A 124 5.40 -21.56 2.31
CA GLN A 124 6.56 -22.48 2.37
C GLN A 124 7.88 -21.73 2.55
N THR A 125 8.89 -22.44 3.05
CA THR A 125 10.24 -21.90 3.21
C THR A 125 10.90 -21.66 1.85
N THR A 126 11.48 -20.49 1.68
CA THR A 126 12.19 -20.07 0.46
C THR A 126 13.63 -20.57 0.43
N SER A 127 14.34 -20.40 -0.70
CA SER A 127 15.78 -20.68 -0.79
C SER A 127 16.68 -19.54 -0.30
N SER A 128 16.10 -18.50 0.32
CA SER A 128 16.80 -17.29 0.73
C SER A 128 17.42 -17.40 2.12
N ILE A 129 18.62 -16.86 2.26
CA ILE A 129 19.35 -16.67 3.52
C ILE A 129 19.45 -15.14 3.74
N PRO A 130 18.65 -14.57 4.66
CA PRO A 130 18.66 -13.14 4.94
C PRO A 130 20.05 -12.60 5.29
N ARG A 131 20.40 -11.43 4.74
CA ARG A 131 21.63 -10.71 5.11
C ARG A 131 21.39 -9.35 5.71
N ASN A 132 20.54 -8.55 5.07
CA ASN A 132 20.32 -7.17 5.48
C ASN A 132 18.93 -6.71 5.07
N VAL A 133 18.32 -5.86 5.89
CA VAL A 133 17.24 -4.98 5.47
C VAL A 133 17.36 -3.67 6.24
N GLN A 134 17.34 -2.56 5.52
CA GLN A 134 17.47 -1.23 6.11
C GLN A 134 16.60 -0.23 5.39
N ARG A 135 15.95 0.66 6.15
CA ARG A 135 15.25 1.82 5.63
C ARG A 135 16.14 3.05 5.70
N ILE A 136 16.18 3.81 4.61
CA ILE A 136 16.90 5.08 4.47
C ILE A 136 15.85 6.15 4.15
N GLU A 137 15.91 7.27 4.87
CA GLU A 137 14.98 8.39 4.73
C GLU A 137 15.70 9.59 4.11
N ASN A 138 15.12 10.13 3.05
CA ASN A 138 15.62 11.27 2.27
C ASN A 138 14.50 12.32 2.17
N TYR A 139 13.90 12.65 3.31
CA TYR A 139 12.78 13.58 3.36
C TYR A 139 13.25 15.03 3.15
N PRO A 140 12.49 15.85 2.41
CA PRO A 140 12.81 17.27 2.18
C PRO A 140 12.73 18.11 3.45
N VAL A 141 11.89 17.71 4.41
CA VAL A 141 11.70 18.35 5.72
C VAL A 141 11.91 17.29 6.79
N LEU A 142 12.78 17.59 7.75
CA LEU A 142 13.09 16.72 8.88
C LEU A 142 11.92 16.69 9.88
N GLU A 143 11.88 15.69 10.76
CA GLU A 143 10.82 15.56 11.78
C GLU A 143 10.74 16.77 12.72
N ASN A 144 11.86 17.46 12.94
CA ASN A 144 11.94 18.68 13.72
C ASN A 144 11.49 19.96 12.96
N GLY A 145 11.15 19.84 11.67
CA GLY A 145 10.68 20.95 10.82
C GLY A 145 11.77 21.71 10.06
N GLU A 146 13.04 21.41 10.27
CA GLU A 146 14.13 22.00 9.47
C GLU A 146 14.14 21.43 8.04
N ILE A 147 14.59 22.25 7.08
CA ILE A 147 14.83 21.80 5.72
C ILE A 147 16.05 20.88 5.73
N ASN A 148 15.92 19.69 5.13
CA ASN A 148 17.01 18.72 5.12
C ASN A 148 18.15 19.20 4.20
N PRO A 149 19.34 19.55 4.73
CA PRO A 149 20.45 20.05 3.92
C PRO A 149 21.06 18.97 3.01
N SER A 150 20.82 17.69 3.32
CA SER A 150 21.30 16.53 2.58
C SER A 150 20.24 15.95 1.64
N TYR A 151 19.11 16.66 1.43
CA TYR A 151 18.04 16.19 0.55
C TYR A 151 18.55 16.00 -0.88
N ASN A 152 18.46 14.77 -1.38
CA ASN A 152 18.78 14.43 -2.76
C ASN A 152 17.49 14.31 -3.58
N PRO A 153 17.18 15.24 -4.50
CA PRO A 153 15.97 15.17 -5.31
C PRO A 153 16.04 14.18 -6.46
N ASP A 154 17.22 13.64 -6.76
CA ASP A 154 17.45 12.63 -7.80
C ASP A 154 17.34 11.20 -7.23
N ASP A 155 16.78 11.05 -6.01
CA ASP A 155 16.47 9.76 -5.40
C ASP A 155 15.11 9.82 -4.68
N ALA A 156 14.59 8.66 -4.28
CA ALA A 156 13.34 8.52 -3.56
C ALA A 156 13.38 9.13 -2.16
N GLU A 157 12.21 9.54 -1.68
CA GLU A 157 12.07 10.07 -0.32
C GLU A 157 12.23 8.98 0.74
N GLU A 158 11.85 7.74 0.41
CA GLU A 158 12.04 6.57 1.27
C GLU A 158 12.58 5.39 0.46
N ILE A 159 13.65 4.80 0.95
CA ILE A 159 14.37 3.72 0.28
C ILE A 159 14.51 2.56 1.25
N ILE A 160 14.18 1.34 0.81
CA ILE A 160 14.48 0.13 1.57
C ILE A 160 15.42 -0.76 0.77
N ILE A 161 16.61 -1.02 1.32
CA ILE A 161 17.58 -1.94 0.74
C ILE A 161 17.44 -3.27 1.47
N SER A 162 17.17 -4.34 0.72
CA SER A 162 17.08 -5.72 1.21
C SER A 162 18.09 -6.59 0.48
N GLU A 163 18.82 -7.43 1.20
CA GLU A 163 19.85 -8.32 0.65
C GLU A 163 19.71 -9.73 1.22
N TRP A 164 19.85 -10.72 0.34
CA TRP A 164 19.88 -12.12 0.72
C TRP A 164 20.82 -12.94 -0.16
N ASP A 165 21.34 -14.00 0.45
CA ASP A 165 21.99 -15.10 -0.27
C ASP A 165 20.99 -16.21 -0.57
N THR A 166 21.46 -17.18 -1.35
CA THR A 166 20.73 -18.41 -1.65
C THR A 166 21.66 -19.59 -1.46
N TYR A 167 21.11 -20.74 -1.06
CA TYR A 167 21.89 -21.97 -0.88
C TYR A 167 22.61 -22.43 -2.16
N GLN A 168 22.15 -21.96 -3.33
CA GLN A 168 22.68 -22.32 -4.63
C GLN A 168 23.83 -21.41 -5.11
N GLY A 169 24.22 -20.39 -4.33
CA GLY A 169 25.37 -19.53 -4.61
C GLY A 169 25.05 -18.28 -5.44
N VAL A 170 23.80 -17.79 -5.37
CA VAL A 170 23.36 -16.51 -5.94
C VAL A 170 23.08 -15.53 -4.81
N SER A 171 23.48 -14.27 -4.96
CA SER A 171 23.04 -13.17 -4.09
C SER A 171 22.06 -12.28 -4.81
N VAL A 172 21.12 -11.72 -4.07
CA VAL A 172 20.19 -10.72 -4.58
C VAL A 172 20.20 -9.51 -3.65
N LYS A 173 20.30 -8.33 -4.25
CA LYS A 173 20.01 -7.05 -3.61
C LYS A 173 18.78 -6.44 -4.27
N ARG A 174 17.80 -6.05 -3.46
CA ARG A 174 16.61 -5.31 -3.88
C ARG A 174 16.64 -3.92 -3.24
N THR A 175 16.56 -2.90 -4.07
CA THR A 175 16.34 -1.52 -3.63
C THR A 175 14.90 -1.13 -3.95
N SER A 176 14.12 -0.82 -2.92
CA SER A 176 12.69 -0.46 -3.03
C SER A 176 12.54 1.04 -2.77
N ARG A 177 11.75 1.74 -3.58
CA ARG A 177 11.70 3.21 -3.60
C ARG A 177 10.27 3.73 -3.60
N ALA A 178 9.98 4.68 -2.71
CA ALA A 178 8.68 5.32 -2.57
C ALA A 178 8.78 6.85 -2.41
N TRP A 179 7.74 7.55 -2.85
CA TRP A 179 7.61 9.01 -2.80
C TRP A 179 6.28 9.41 -2.17
N SER A 180 6.17 10.68 -1.77
CA SER A 180 4.90 11.28 -1.37
C SER A 180 4.35 12.29 -2.37
N PHE A 181 5.03 12.54 -3.49
CA PHE A 181 4.58 13.56 -4.44
C PHE A 181 3.22 13.16 -5.02
N PRO A 182 2.20 14.04 -5.03
CA PRO A 182 0.83 13.64 -5.38
C PRO A 182 0.66 12.98 -6.76
N ASP A 183 1.52 13.29 -7.73
CA ASP A 183 1.50 12.65 -9.06
C ASP A 183 2.24 11.29 -9.11
N TYR A 184 2.93 10.90 -8.03
CA TYR A 184 3.96 9.84 -8.00
C TYR A 184 3.98 9.00 -6.70
N ASP A 185 2.92 9.01 -5.88
CA ASP A 185 2.87 8.29 -4.59
C ASP A 185 1.99 7.02 -4.59
N ASP A 186 1.54 6.61 -5.78
CA ASP A 186 0.67 5.45 -6.02
C ASP A 186 1.41 4.22 -6.60
N PHE A 187 2.75 4.21 -6.53
CA PHE A 187 3.58 3.07 -6.88
C PHE A 187 4.84 2.92 -6.01
N ILE A 188 5.42 1.72 -6.02
CA ILE A 188 6.75 1.42 -5.48
C ILE A 188 7.62 0.89 -6.62
N ILE A 189 8.82 1.44 -6.78
CA ILE A 189 9.81 0.94 -7.75
C ILE A 189 10.78 0.01 -7.04
N TYR A 190 11.00 -1.17 -7.61
CA TYR A 190 11.96 -2.16 -7.16
C TYR A 190 13.08 -2.32 -8.18
N GLU A 191 14.32 -2.14 -7.76
CA GLU A 191 15.53 -2.39 -8.54
C GLU A 191 16.25 -3.62 -7.98
N TYR A 192 16.54 -4.60 -8.83
CA TYR A 192 17.17 -5.87 -8.44
C TYR A 192 18.56 -6.00 -9.05
N GLU A 193 19.52 -6.43 -8.24
CA GLU A 193 20.85 -6.84 -8.64
C GLU A 193 21.04 -8.31 -8.25
N ILE A 194 21.20 -9.20 -9.23
CA ILE A 194 21.33 -10.65 -9.03
C ILE A 194 22.75 -11.06 -9.42
N LYS A 195 23.55 -11.43 -8.42
CA LYS A 195 24.98 -11.76 -8.59
C LYS A 195 25.23 -13.26 -8.53
N ASN A 196 26.00 -13.79 -9.48
CA ASN A 196 26.52 -15.15 -9.39
C ASN A 196 27.79 -15.18 -8.51
N ASN A 197 27.71 -15.81 -7.33
CA ASN A 197 28.88 -15.99 -6.45
C ASN A 197 29.54 -17.36 -6.60
N ARG A 198 29.05 -18.21 -7.51
CA ARG A 198 29.66 -19.50 -7.77
C ARG A 198 30.95 -19.33 -8.57
N SER A 199 31.78 -20.36 -8.57
CA SER A 199 32.99 -20.41 -9.40
C SER A 199 32.71 -20.80 -10.85
N ASP A 200 31.53 -21.31 -11.16
CA ASP A 200 31.07 -21.71 -12.48
C ASP A 200 30.06 -20.71 -13.09
N THR A 201 29.95 -20.73 -14.42
CA THR A 201 28.97 -19.91 -15.16
C THR A 201 27.59 -20.52 -15.05
N LEU A 202 26.62 -19.75 -14.58
CA LEU A 202 25.21 -20.12 -14.66
C LEU A 202 24.70 -19.90 -16.09
N ARG A 203 24.08 -20.92 -16.66
CA ARG A 203 23.56 -20.91 -18.04
C ARG A 203 22.06 -21.01 -18.05
N ALA A 204 21.43 -20.62 -19.17
CA ALA A 204 19.99 -20.70 -19.32
C ALA A 204 19.22 -20.05 -18.14
N VAL A 205 19.79 -18.97 -17.58
CA VAL A 205 19.24 -18.36 -16.38
C VAL A 205 17.91 -17.70 -16.74
N THR A 206 16.87 -17.98 -15.99
CA THR A 206 15.56 -17.33 -16.14
C THR A 206 15.20 -16.69 -14.82
N VAL A 207 14.71 -15.46 -14.90
CA VAL A 207 14.32 -14.64 -13.75
C VAL A 207 12.84 -14.36 -13.86
N ALA A 208 12.10 -14.70 -12.82
CA ALA A 208 10.64 -14.61 -12.78
C ALA A 208 10.16 -13.77 -11.59
N PHE A 209 9.33 -12.76 -11.87
CA PHE A 209 8.68 -11.94 -10.85
C PHE A 209 7.26 -12.43 -10.66
N ILE A 210 6.94 -12.81 -9.44
CA ILE A 210 5.71 -13.54 -9.10
C ILE A 210 4.95 -12.77 -8.03
N TYR A 211 3.67 -12.55 -8.27
CA TYR A 211 2.76 -11.87 -7.35
C TYR A 211 1.41 -12.58 -7.30
N SER A 212 0.69 -12.40 -6.21
CA SER A 212 -0.74 -12.71 -6.13
C SER A 212 -1.49 -11.43 -5.78
N PHE A 213 -2.29 -10.89 -6.70
CA PHE A 213 -3.01 -9.62 -6.51
C PHE A 213 -4.49 -9.83 -6.27
N THR A 214 -5.01 -9.05 -5.34
CA THR A 214 -6.43 -8.96 -5.04
C THR A 214 -6.80 -7.51 -4.79
N PRO A 215 -7.51 -6.84 -5.72
CA PRO A 215 -7.94 -5.45 -5.62
C PRO A 215 -8.48 -5.01 -4.25
N SER A 216 -9.11 -5.92 -3.50
CA SER A 216 -9.51 -5.70 -2.11
C SER A 216 -9.80 -7.04 -1.42
N MET A 217 -9.00 -7.45 -0.44
CA MET A 217 -9.30 -8.62 0.41
C MET A 217 -10.48 -8.37 1.35
N ILE A 218 -10.59 -7.15 1.87
CA ILE A 218 -11.69 -6.81 2.77
C ILE A 218 -13.05 -6.96 2.08
N ALA A 219 -13.12 -6.69 0.78
CA ALA A 219 -14.28 -7.00 -0.06
C ALA A 219 -14.65 -8.48 -0.08
N GLY A 220 -13.66 -9.35 -0.33
CA GLY A 220 -13.87 -10.78 -0.41
C GLY A 220 -14.30 -11.37 0.93
N ARG A 221 -13.72 -10.88 2.03
CA ARG A 221 -14.12 -11.25 3.39
C ARG A 221 -15.60 -10.92 3.64
N MET A 222 -16.03 -9.73 3.26
CA MET A 222 -17.39 -9.26 3.53
C MET A 222 -18.45 -10.00 2.70
N TYR A 223 -18.18 -10.28 1.42
CA TYR A 223 -19.15 -10.98 0.57
C TYR A 223 -19.15 -12.50 0.73
N ASN A 224 -18.00 -13.10 1.00
CA ASN A 224 -17.87 -14.55 1.03
C ASN A 224 -17.99 -15.10 2.45
N GLN A 225 -18.94 -14.59 3.25
CA GLN A 225 -19.25 -15.11 4.59
C GLN A 225 -18.00 -15.18 5.50
N ASN A 226 -17.22 -14.10 5.56
CA ASN A 226 -16.00 -14.00 6.36
C ASN A 226 -14.83 -14.88 5.87
N VAL A 227 -14.84 -15.33 4.62
CA VAL A 227 -13.75 -16.11 4.01
C VAL A 227 -12.62 -15.22 3.52
N TRP A 228 -11.43 -15.41 4.09
CA TRP A 228 -10.19 -14.78 3.65
C TRP A 228 -9.41 -15.75 2.76
N ALA A 229 -9.71 -15.78 1.47
CA ALA A 229 -9.01 -16.66 0.54
C ALA A 229 -9.05 -16.17 -0.91
N ASP A 230 -7.99 -16.37 -1.68
CA ASP A 230 -7.89 -15.99 -3.09
C ASP A 230 -8.95 -16.70 -3.95
N VAL A 231 -9.30 -17.95 -3.60
CA VAL A 231 -10.35 -18.74 -4.26
C VAL A 231 -11.71 -18.05 -4.26
N ALA A 232 -11.95 -17.18 -3.27
CA ALA A 232 -13.19 -16.42 -3.14
C ALA A 232 -13.33 -15.31 -4.20
N PHE A 233 -12.27 -15.09 -5.01
CA PHE A 233 -12.23 -14.11 -6.09
C PHE A 233 -12.19 -14.73 -7.50
N ARG A 234 -12.33 -16.07 -7.60
CA ARG A 234 -12.21 -16.83 -8.85
C ARG A 234 -13.57 -17.24 -9.40
N GLY A 235 -13.74 -17.22 -10.71
CA GLY A 235 -15.03 -17.49 -11.38
C GLY A 235 -15.29 -18.94 -11.79
N ASP A 236 -14.57 -19.94 -11.27
CA ASP A 236 -14.84 -21.37 -11.57
C ASP A 236 -16.09 -21.91 -10.85
N LYS A 237 -16.69 -21.13 -9.93
CA LYS A 237 -17.89 -21.48 -9.16
C LYS A 237 -18.83 -20.28 -8.95
N PRO A 238 -19.49 -19.74 -9.98
CA PRO A 238 -20.53 -18.71 -9.82
C PRO A 238 -21.83 -19.36 -9.28
N GLN A 239 -21.76 -20.06 -8.16
CA GLN A 239 -22.93 -20.63 -7.49
C GLN A 239 -23.35 -19.68 -6.36
N GLY A 240 -24.23 -18.73 -6.68
CA GLY A 240 -25.07 -18.04 -5.71
C GLY A 240 -24.38 -17.00 -4.82
N GLY A 241 -24.16 -15.79 -5.35
CA GLY A 241 -24.08 -14.58 -4.51
C GLY A 241 -22.70 -13.94 -4.28
N SER A 242 -21.61 -14.46 -4.81
CA SER A 242 -20.27 -13.85 -4.66
C SER A 242 -20.12 -12.59 -5.54
N LEU A 243 -20.14 -11.41 -4.91
CA LEU A 243 -20.15 -10.08 -5.55
C LEU A 243 -18.75 -9.53 -5.93
N SER A 244 -17.70 -10.34 -5.86
CA SER A 244 -16.32 -9.90 -6.09
C SER A 244 -15.55 -10.82 -7.03
N MET A 245 -15.84 -10.73 -8.34
CA MET A 245 -15.05 -11.38 -9.39
C MET A 245 -13.88 -10.46 -9.76
N ASN A 246 -12.65 -10.92 -9.52
CA ASN A 246 -11.45 -10.24 -9.97
C ASN A 246 -11.17 -10.62 -11.43
N TYR A 247 -10.73 -9.66 -12.23
CA TYR A 247 -10.38 -9.86 -13.63
C TYR A 247 -8.91 -9.51 -13.85
N ALA A 248 -8.16 -10.44 -14.45
CA ALA A 248 -6.81 -10.19 -14.93
C ALA A 248 -6.82 -9.52 -16.31
N ARG A 249 -5.97 -8.53 -16.50
CA ARG A 249 -5.85 -7.78 -17.75
C ARG A 249 -4.39 -7.55 -18.09
N PHE A 250 -4.11 -7.31 -19.36
CA PHE A 250 -2.77 -6.99 -19.85
C PHE A 250 -2.80 -5.83 -20.84
N ASP A 251 -2.18 -4.72 -20.46
CA ASP A 251 -1.88 -3.58 -21.32
C ASP A 251 -0.50 -3.80 -21.95
N TRP A 252 -0.50 -4.11 -23.23
CA TRP A 252 0.72 -4.41 -23.98
C TRP A 252 1.52 -3.15 -24.32
N HIS A 253 0.91 -1.97 -24.42
CA HIS A 253 1.65 -0.74 -24.67
C HIS A 253 2.56 -0.37 -23.50
N ARG A 254 2.16 -0.69 -22.26
CA ARG A 254 2.91 -0.40 -21.03
C ARG A 254 3.69 -1.58 -20.45
N TYR A 255 3.56 -2.78 -21.04
CA TYR A 255 3.96 -4.03 -20.36
C TYR A 255 3.29 -4.19 -18.98
N MET A 256 2.05 -3.74 -18.82
CA MET A 256 1.40 -3.76 -17.52
C MET A 256 0.43 -4.94 -17.40
N ILE A 257 0.66 -5.82 -16.43
CA ILE A 257 -0.32 -6.83 -16.04
C ILE A 257 -1.00 -6.38 -14.76
N TYR A 258 -2.32 -6.44 -14.72
CA TYR A 258 -3.08 -5.93 -13.59
C TYR A 258 -4.36 -6.71 -13.31
N ASN A 259 -4.93 -6.44 -12.14
CA ASN A 259 -6.19 -6.96 -11.64
C ASN A 259 -7.14 -5.82 -11.28
N HIS A 260 -8.43 -6.04 -11.45
CA HIS A 260 -9.47 -5.12 -10.98
C HIS A 260 -10.76 -5.88 -10.63
N SER A 261 -11.66 -5.23 -9.89
CA SER A 261 -13.03 -5.72 -9.68
C SER A 261 -13.93 -5.39 -10.87
N ILE A 262 -15.12 -5.98 -10.97
CA ILE A 262 -15.99 -5.78 -12.15
C ILE A 262 -16.54 -4.35 -12.28
N ASN A 263 -16.95 -3.71 -11.19
CA ASN A 263 -17.73 -2.47 -11.24
C ASN A 263 -17.21 -1.34 -10.34
N GLY A 264 -16.18 -1.56 -9.52
CA GLY A 264 -15.60 -0.47 -8.74
C GLY A 264 -16.53 0.15 -7.69
N ILE A 265 -17.62 -0.52 -7.31
CA ILE A 265 -18.57 -0.01 -6.32
C ILE A 265 -18.10 -0.42 -4.92
N PRO A 266 -18.06 0.50 -3.93
CA PRO A 266 -17.72 0.16 -2.56
C PRO A 266 -18.66 -0.86 -1.91
N PHE A 267 -18.12 -1.59 -0.94
CA PHE A 267 -18.71 -2.81 -0.40
C PHE A 267 -19.75 -2.61 0.72
N PHE A 268 -19.90 -1.38 1.20
CA PHE A 268 -20.78 -1.01 2.31
C PHE A 268 -22.09 -0.37 1.81
N PRO A 269 -23.17 -0.35 2.62
CA PRO A 269 -24.41 0.34 2.25
C PRO A 269 -24.10 1.76 1.78
N GLN A 270 -24.65 2.12 0.62
CA GLN A 270 -24.34 3.32 -0.17
C GLN A 270 -24.34 4.64 0.64
N ASP A 271 -24.93 4.65 1.82
CA ASP A 271 -25.30 5.84 2.60
C ASP A 271 -24.25 6.26 3.64
N ALA A 272 -23.24 5.43 3.94
CA ALA A 272 -22.19 5.78 4.91
C ALA A 272 -21.05 6.60 4.27
N ILE A 273 -20.65 7.70 4.92
CA ILE A 273 -19.52 8.55 4.51
C ILE A 273 -18.22 7.74 4.38
N ASP A 274 -18.06 6.67 5.17
CA ASP A 274 -16.90 5.76 5.15
C ASP A 274 -16.84 4.88 3.88
N THR A 275 -17.94 4.76 3.12
CA THR A 275 -18.00 3.85 1.96
C THR A 275 -17.13 4.30 0.79
N ILE A 276 -16.96 5.61 0.59
CA ILE A 276 -16.12 6.14 -0.49
C ILE A 276 -14.65 5.72 -0.38
N MET A 277 -14.24 5.43 0.86
CA MET A 277 -12.89 5.04 1.23
C MET A 277 -12.54 3.61 0.82
N LEU A 278 -13.56 2.84 0.41
CA LEU A 278 -13.45 1.42 0.11
C LEU A 278 -13.75 1.08 -1.35
N ALA A 279 -13.78 2.08 -2.23
CA ALA A 279 -13.90 1.85 -3.64
C ALA A 279 -12.70 1.02 -4.16
N PRO A 280 -12.92 0.01 -5.01
CA PRO A 280 -11.90 -0.96 -5.40
C PRO A 280 -10.82 -0.33 -6.29
N ALA A 281 -9.56 -0.56 -5.91
CA ALA A 281 -8.41 -0.23 -6.72
C ALA A 281 -8.28 -1.15 -7.94
N ALA A 282 -7.49 -0.73 -8.92
CA ALA A 282 -6.86 -1.65 -9.87
C ALA A 282 -5.37 -1.75 -9.50
N ILE A 283 -4.81 -2.95 -9.50
CA ILE A 283 -3.50 -3.25 -8.94
C ILE A 283 -2.68 -4.04 -9.95
N GLY A 284 -1.43 -3.66 -10.18
CA GLY A 284 -0.62 -4.32 -11.19
C GLY A 284 0.87 -4.13 -11.04
N ILE A 285 1.59 -4.78 -11.96
CA ILE A 285 3.04 -4.66 -12.12
C ILE A 285 3.40 -4.35 -13.56
N LEU A 286 4.45 -3.57 -13.73
CA LEU A 286 5.11 -3.37 -15.02
C LEU A 286 6.64 -3.44 -14.88
N PRO A 287 7.37 -4.03 -15.84
CA PRO A 287 8.82 -3.92 -15.93
C PRO A 287 9.22 -2.54 -16.45
N LEU A 288 10.19 -1.91 -15.78
CA LEU A 288 10.80 -0.64 -16.17
C LEU A 288 12.15 -0.85 -16.86
N TYR A 289 12.85 -1.92 -16.49
CA TYR A 289 14.13 -2.32 -17.08
C TYR A 289 14.31 -3.83 -17.02
N TYR A 290 14.89 -4.41 -18.07
CA TYR A 290 15.48 -5.75 -18.02
C TYR A 290 16.87 -5.74 -18.65
N ASP A 291 17.77 -6.55 -18.08
CA ASP A 291 19.11 -6.72 -18.63
C ASP A 291 19.03 -7.30 -20.05
N TYR A 292 19.51 -6.58 -21.06
CA TYR A 292 19.58 -7.11 -22.41
C TYR A 292 20.96 -7.69 -22.72
N ASP A 293 22.00 -7.15 -22.12
CA ASP A 293 23.38 -7.45 -22.48
C ASP A 293 23.76 -8.88 -22.14
N HIS A 294 23.28 -9.39 -21.00
CA HIS A 294 23.50 -10.77 -20.57
C HIS A 294 22.60 -11.81 -21.26
N LEU A 295 21.61 -11.39 -22.09
CA LEU A 295 20.73 -12.35 -22.77
C LEU A 295 21.56 -13.31 -23.62
N ALA A 296 21.23 -14.60 -23.51
CA ALA A 296 21.88 -15.63 -24.28
C ALA A 296 21.55 -15.46 -25.77
N ASN A 297 22.57 -15.61 -26.60
CA ASN A 297 22.39 -15.77 -28.03
C ASN A 297 21.78 -17.14 -28.34
N LYS A 298 20.98 -17.25 -29.40
CA LYS A 298 20.34 -18.50 -29.85
C LYS A 298 21.29 -19.70 -30.05
N TYR A 299 22.59 -19.45 -30.22
CA TYR A 299 23.61 -20.50 -30.35
C TYR A 299 24.21 -20.96 -29.02
N GLN A 300 23.99 -20.21 -27.93
CA GLN A 300 24.54 -20.52 -26.61
C GLN A 300 23.59 -21.34 -25.75
N VAL A 301 22.28 -21.24 -25.99
CA VAL A 301 21.24 -21.91 -25.22
C VAL A 301 20.16 -22.41 -26.17
N LYS A 302 19.69 -23.64 -25.94
CA LYS A 302 18.58 -24.22 -26.70
C LYS A 302 17.25 -23.86 -26.06
N VAL A 303 16.38 -23.19 -26.82
CA VAL A 303 14.98 -22.97 -26.43
C VAL A 303 14.10 -23.99 -27.17
N ALA A 304 13.28 -24.73 -26.45
CA ALA A 304 12.38 -25.72 -27.06
C ALA A 304 11.19 -25.04 -27.75
N LEU A 305 10.92 -25.45 -28.99
CA LEU A 305 9.79 -24.95 -29.78
C LEU A 305 8.75 -26.04 -30.01
N ALA A 306 7.50 -25.63 -30.23
CA ALA A 306 6.40 -26.52 -30.55
C ALA A 306 6.67 -27.32 -31.84
N SER A 307 6.41 -28.63 -31.82
CA SER A 307 6.59 -29.51 -32.99
C SER A 307 5.68 -29.08 -34.14
N GLY A 308 6.24 -28.95 -35.36
CA GLY A 308 5.50 -28.49 -36.53
C GLY A 308 5.49 -26.97 -36.74
N SER A 309 6.14 -26.20 -35.85
CA SER A 309 6.36 -24.75 -36.09
C SER A 309 7.17 -24.59 -37.38
N PRO A 310 6.69 -23.84 -38.40
CA PRO A 310 7.47 -23.59 -39.61
C PRO A 310 8.79 -22.91 -39.27
N ALA A 311 9.83 -23.05 -40.10
CA ALA A 311 11.14 -22.43 -39.83
C ALA A 311 11.02 -20.90 -39.60
N SER A 312 10.01 -20.25 -40.19
CA SER A 312 9.63 -18.85 -39.95
C SER A 312 9.31 -18.51 -38.49
N ASP A 313 8.77 -19.46 -37.73
CA ASP A 313 8.40 -19.25 -36.33
C ASP A 313 9.61 -19.14 -35.42
N THR A 314 10.77 -19.68 -35.82
CA THR A 314 12.04 -19.40 -35.12
C THR A 314 12.56 -18.00 -35.42
N ILE A 315 12.29 -17.47 -36.63
CA ILE A 315 12.87 -16.19 -37.09
C ILE A 315 12.33 -15.03 -36.26
N ASN A 316 11.04 -15.07 -35.93
CA ASN A 316 10.35 -13.95 -35.28
C ASN A 316 10.62 -13.82 -33.77
N LEU A 317 11.14 -14.86 -33.12
CA LEU A 317 11.38 -14.88 -31.65
C LEU A 317 12.65 -14.17 -31.25
N TYR A 318 13.60 -14.14 -32.17
CA TYR A 318 14.87 -13.48 -31.95
C TYR A 318 14.86 -12.09 -32.55
N ASP A 319 15.58 -11.19 -31.93
CA ASP A 319 15.88 -9.89 -32.51
C ASP A 319 17.01 -9.98 -33.57
N GLU A 320 17.41 -8.82 -34.07
CA GLU A 320 18.50 -8.69 -35.03
C GLU A 320 19.82 -9.30 -34.54
N ASN A 321 20.10 -9.18 -33.23
CA ASN A 321 21.29 -9.68 -32.54
C ASN A 321 21.19 -11.17 -32.16
N LYS A 322 20.12 -11.85 -32.58
CA LYS A 322 19.85 -13.27 -32.31
C LYS A 322 19.65 -13.57 -30.81
N LYS A 323 19.24 -12.57 -30.03
CA LYS A 323 18.80 -12.71 -28.64
C LYS A 323 17.27 -12.84 -28.60
N LEU A 324 16.76 -13.58 -27.63
CA LEU A 324 15.32 -13.85 -27.52
C LEU A 324 14.59 -12.57 -27.10
N LYS A 325 13.55 -12.17 -27.83
CA LYS A 325 12.72 -11.01 -27.50
C LYS A 325 12.03 -11.21 -26.15
N GLN A 326 12.03 -10.16 -25.33
CA GLN A 326 11.49 -10.20 -23.97
C GLN A 326 10.12 -9.49 -23.85
N PRO A 327 9.23 -10.00 -22.99
CA PRO A 327 9.45 -11.05 -22.01
C PRO A 327 9.31 -12.45 -22.63
N TYR A 328 10.02 -13.43 -22.06
CA TYR A 328 9.94 -14.83 -22.48
C TYR A 328 8.64 -15.50 -22.01
N THR A 329 8.15 -15.13 -20.83
CA THR A 329 6.92 -15.68 -20.27
C THR A 329 6.06 -14.57 -19.68
N ILE A 330 4.77 -14.62 -19.95
CA ILE A 330 3.74 -13.91 -19.18
C ILE A 330 2.73 -14.96 -18.74
N GLY A 331 2.39 -14.99 -17.45
CA GLY A 331 1.49 -15.99 -16.88
C GLY A 331 0.41 -15.39 -16.00
N TRP A 332 -0.80 -15.94 -16.12
CA TRP A 332 -1.91 -15.74 -15.21
C TRP A 332 -2.27 -17.06 -14.55
N ASP A 333 -2.35 -17.03 -13.24
CA ASP A 333 -2.58 -18.21 -12.44
C ASP A 333 -3.45 -17.93 -11.20
N ASN A 334 -3.78 -18.96 -10.44
CA ASN A 334 -4.33 -18.80 -9.09
C ASN A 334 -3.21 -18.54 -8.06
N GLY A 335 -3.58 -18.20 -6.83
CA GLY A 335 -2.66 -17.91 -5.73
C GLY A 335 -1.90 -19.12 -5.19
N ASN A 336 -2.14 -20.34 -5.71
CA ASN A 336 -1.35 -21.52 -5.36
C ASN A 336 -0.09 -21.59 -6.23
N LEU A 337 0.94 -20.87 -5.80
CA LEU A 337 2.22 -20.69 -6.48
C LEU A 337 3.25 -21.73 -6.00
N ASN A 338 2.97 -23.01 -6.26
CA ASN A 338 3.85 -24.11 -5.87
C ASN A 338 4.92 -24.46 -6.91
N MET A 339 6.01 -25.06 -6.44
CA MET A 339 7.19 -25.35 -7.26
C MET A 339 6.91 -26.27 -8.46
N ASP A 340 6.14 -27.34 -8.28
CA ASP A 340 5.87 -28.32 -9.35
C ASP A 340 5.13 -27.70 -10.53
N LYS A 341 4.23 -26.77 -10.23
CA LYS A 341 3.47 -26.02 -11.22
C LYS A 341 4.30 -24.92 -11.86
N PHE A 342 5.05 -24.16 -11.04
CA PHE A 342 5.74 -22.97 -11.52
C PHE A 342 7.07 -23.25 -12.22
N SER A 343 7.75 -24.35 -11.88
CA SER A 343 8.98 -24.83 -12.56
C SER A 343 8.87 -24.83 -14.08
N ARG A 344 7.69 -25.20 -14.60
CA ARG A 344 7.41 -25.26 -16.04
C ARG A 344 7.39 -23.89 -16.73
N TYR A 345 7.07 -22.82 -16.00
CA TYR A 345 6.93 -21.46 -16.57
C TYR A 345 8.27 -20.74 -16.79
N TYR A 346 9.35 -21.25 -16.24
CA TYR A 346 10.70 -20.71 -16.44
C TYR A 346 11.71 -21.81 -16.83
N ASP A 347 11.22 -22.99 -17.16
CA ASP A 347 11.96 -23.98 -17.93
C ASP A 347 11.89 -23.61 -19.42
N ILE A 348 13.06 -23.45 -20.03
CA ILE A 348 13.23 -23.11 -21.45
C ILE A 348 13.21 -24.34 -22.36
N GLU A 349 13.31 -25.55 -21.80
CA GLU A 349 13.24 -26.83 -22.53
C GLU A 349 11.80 -27.35 -22.63
N VAL A 350 10.87 -26.78 -21.87
CA VAL A 350 9.44 -27.09 -21.97
C VAL A 350 8.85 -26.45 -23.22
N ARG A 351 8.36 -27.29 -24.15
CA ARG A 351 7.69 -26.85 -25.38
C ARG A 351 6.39 -26.10 -25.06
N ARG A 352 6.17 -24.94 -25.68
CA ARG A 352 4.96 -24.14 -25.48
C ARG A 352 4.25 -23.87 -26.81
N ASN A 353 3.03 -24.35 -26.93
CA ASN A 353 2.31 -24.38 -28.21
C ASN A 353 1.69 -23.04 -28.63
N ASN A 354 1.39 -22.09 -27.72
CA ASN A 354 0.55 -20.92 -28.04
C ASN A 354 0.85 -19.63 -27.24
N ILE A 355 2.09 -19.40 -26.80
CA ILE A 355 2.39 -18.28 -25.86
C ILE A 355 3.08 -17.10 -26.54
N GLN A 356 3.26 -17.09 -27.86
CA GLN A 356 3.89 -15.98 -28.56
C GLN A 356 2.89 -15.32 -29.51
N MET A 357 2.90 -14.00 -29.59
CA MET A 357 2.11 -13.28 -30.61
C MET A 357 2.73 -13.59 -31.98
N ARG A 358 2.01 -14.30 -32.85
CA ARG A 358 2.60 -15.03 -33.99
C ARG A 358 1.88 -14.89 -35.33
N SER A 359 0.69 -14.28 -35.42
CA SER A 359 0.00 -14.14 -36.72
C SER A 359 -0.06 -12.70 -37.24
N SER A 360 -0.31 -12.53 -38.55
CA SER A 360 -0.62 -11.24 -39.16
C SER A 360 -1.90 -10.60 -38.60
N SER A 361 -2.83 -11.42 -38.06
CA SER A 361 -3.99 -10.93 -37.30
C SER A 361 -3.60 -10.41 -35.91
N ASP A 362 -2.65 -11.04 -35.21
CA ASP A 362 -2.10 -10.53 -33.95
C ASP A 362 -1.41 -9.17 -34.18
N SER A 363 -0.62 -9.04 -35.26
CA SER A 363 0.09 -7.79 -35.54
C SER A 363 -0.80 -6.59 -35.82
N ALA A 364 -2.01 -6.82 -36.33
CA ALA A 364 -3.00 -5.76 -36.53
C ALA A 364 -3.55 -5.21 -35.20
N THR A 365 -3.52 -6.03 -34.14
CA THR A 365 -4.06 -5.67 -32.81
C THR A 365 -2.97 -5.20 -31.86
N PHE A 366 -1.88 -5.95 -31.76
CA PHE A 366 -0.80 -5.72 -30.79
C PHE A 366 0.42 -5.01 -31.39
N GLY A 367 0.37 -4.67 -32.68
CA GLY A 367 1.47 -4.06 -33.40
C GLY A 367 2.63 -5.01 -33.71
N LEU A 368 3.56 -4.55 -34.54
CA LEU A 368 4.74 -5.33 -34.95
C LEU A 368 5.72 -5.55 -33.79
N TYR A 369 5.69 -4.68 -32.78
CA TYR A 369 6.57 -4.76 -31.62
C TYR A 369 6.39 -6.08 -30.87
N TRP A 370 5.16 -6.54 -30.68
CA TRP A 370 4.90 -7.74 -29.88
C TRP A 370 5.14 -9.07 -30.59
N ILE A 371 5.38 -9.05 -31.91
CA ILE A 371 5.64 -10.29 -32.66
C ILE A 371 6.85 -11.02 -32.08
N GLY A 372 6.61 -12.27 -31.66
CA GLY A 372 7.61 -13.17 -31.06
C GLY A 372 7.81 -13.03 -29.55
N ARG A 373 7.20 -12.03 -28.90
CA ARG A 373 7.18 -11.88 -27.43
C ARG A 373 6.05 -12.69 -26.81
N ALA A 374 6.13 -12.94 -25.50
CA ALA A 374 5.13 -13.69 -24.78
C ALA A 374 3.76 -12.98 -24.72
N ARG A 375 2.68 -13.75 -24.75
CA ARG A 375 1.29 -13.33 -24.49
C ARG A 375 0.71 -14.12 -23.32
N PRO A 376 -0.02 -13.48 -22.37
CA PRO A 376 -0.78 -14.24 -21.39
C PRO A 376 -1.89 -15.05 -22.07
N SER A 377 -2.34 -16.11 -21.38
CA SER A 377 -3.54 -16.84 -21.78
C SER A 377 -4.77 -16.02 -21.40
N TRP A 378 -5.39 -15.33 -22.36
CA TRP A 378 -6.61 -14.54 -22.11
C TRP A 378 -7.76 -15.39 -21.54
N GLY A 379 -7.78 -16.68 -21.88
CA GLY A 379 -8.70 -17.68 -21.33
C GLY A 379 -8.66 -17.83 -19.80
N ASN A 380 -7.58 -17.39 -19.14
CA ASN A 380 -7.41 -17.48 -17.69
C ASN A 380 -7.87 -16.23 -16.93
N THR A 381 -8.34 -15.18 -17.63
CA THR A 381 -8.74 -13.88 -17.07
C THR A 381 -9.49 -14.01 -15.74
N LEU A 382 -10.57 -14.79 -15.72
CA LEU A 382 -11.52 -14.89 -14.62
C LEU A 382 -11.32 -16.14 -13.74
N ARG A 383 -10.83 -17.23 -14.34
CA ARG A 383 -10.60 -18.51 -13.63
C ARG A 383 -9.40 -18.45 -12.72
N ASN A 384 -8.37 -17.73 -13.15
CA ASN A 384 -7.06 -17.62 -12.52
C ASN A 384 -6.60 -16.15 -12.51
N PRO A 385 -7.38 -15.25 -11.88
CA PRO A 385 -7.10 -13.84 -11.89
C PRO A 385 -6.01 -13.46 -10.91
N THR A 386 -5.72 -14.19 -9.84
CA THR A 386 -4.93 -13.67 -8.71
C THR A 386 -3.42 -13.72 -8.95
N GLY A 387 -2.89 -14.89 -9.33
CA GLY A 387 -1.48 -15.13 -9.62
C GLY A 387 -1.01 -14.45 -10.90
N LYS A 388 0.19 -13.85 -10.82
CA LYS A 388 0.84 -13.08 -11.88
C LYS A 388 2.29 -13.47 -12.00
N LEU A 389 2.75 -13.56 -13.24
CA LEU A 389 4.11 -13.95 -13.58
C LEU A 389 4.64 -13.12 -14.73
N TYR A 390 5.85 -12.59 -14.53
CA TYR A 390 6.71 -12.04 -15.56
C TYR A 390 8.02 -12.80 -15.61
N GLY A 391 8.33 -13.47 -16.72
CA GLY A 391 9.54 -14.28 -16.89
C GLY A 391 10.47 -13.73 -17.97
N PHE A 392 11.74 -13.59 -17.62
CA PHE A 392 12.80 -13.04 -18.46
C PHE A 392 13.96 -14.03 -18.63
N GLY A 393 14.63 -13.97 -19.78
CA GLY A 393 15.77 -14.82 -20.14
C GLY A 393 15.55 -15.58 -21.46
N PRO A 394 16.38 -16.59 -21.75
CA PRO A 394 17.50 -17.08 -20.95
C PRO A 394 18.72 -16.15 -20.95
N TYR A 395 19.46 -16.13 -19.84
CA TYR A 395 20.73 -15.41 -19.68
C TYR A 395 21.93 -16.37 -19.56
N ILE A 396 23.12 -15.84 -19.85
CA ILE A 396 24.41 -16.43 -19.44
C ILE A 396 25.00 -15.51 -18.36
N LEU A 397 25.27 -16.06 -17.17
CA LEU A 397 25.76 -15.30 -16.03
C LEU A 397 27.09 -15.88 -15.52
N PRO A 398 28.24 -15.35 -15.97
CA PRO A 398 29.56 -15.74 -15.50
C PRO A 398 29.77 -15.51 -13.99
N PRO A 399 30.78 -16.13 -13.36
CA PRO A 399 31.18 -15.84 -11.99
C PRO A 399 31.43 -14.34 -11.76
N GLY A 400 30.84 -13.79 -10.70
CA GLY A 400 31.02 -12.39 -10.30
C GLY A 400 30.14 -11.38 -11.03
N GLU A 401 29.54 -11.75 -12.17
CA GLU A 401 28.66 -10.87 -12.96
C GLU A 401 27.28 -10.67 -12.31
N VAL A 402 26.61 -9.58 -12.71
CA VAL A 402 25.37 -9.10 -12.09
C VAL A 402 24.29 -8.84 -13.15
N LEU A 403 23.15 -9.54 -13.04
CA LEU A 403 21.94 -9.22 -13.80
C LEU A 403 21.16 -8.10 -13.09
N ARG A 404 20.59 -7.19 -13.88
CA ARG A 404 19.78 -6.07 -13.36
C ARG A 404 18.36 -6.07 -13.89
N PHE A 405 17.42 -5.72 -13.02
CA PHE A 405 16.01 -5.57 -13.37
C PHE A 405 15.37 -4.41 -12.61
N SER A 406 14.31 -3.82 -13.16
CA SER A 406 13.50 -2.86 -12.44
C SER A 406 12.02 -3.05 -12.74
N TYR A 407 11.17 -2.92 -11.71
CA TYR A 407 9.72 -3.07 -11.78
C TYR A 407 9.01 -1.99 -10.98
N ALA A 408 7.80 -1.63 -11.38
CA ALA A 408 6.86 -0.90 -10.54
C ALA A 408 5.72 -1.83 -10.11
N GLU A 409 5.39 -1.83 -8.82
CA GLU A 409 4.12 -2.32 -8.26
C GLU A 409 3.23 -1.12 -7.97
N MET A 410 2.01 -1.12 -8.48
CA MET A 410 1.21 0.10 -8.63
C MET A 410 -0.26 -0.14 -8.29
N ALA A 411 -0.92 0.91 -7.81
CA ALA A 411 -2.35 0.97 -7.60
C ALA A 411 -2.95 2.19 -8.29
N GLY A 412 -4.21 2.10 -8.73
CA GLY A 412 -4.96 3.27 -9.18
C GLY A 412 -6.45 3.13 -8.88
N PHE A 413 -7.18 4.24 -8.95
CA PHE A 413 -8.63 4.29 -8.71
C PHE A 413 -9.41 3.75 -9.91
N GLY A 414 -9.26 2.44 -10.13
CA GLY A 414 -9.76 1.73 -11.29
C GLY A 414 -8.77 1.62 -12.45
N PRO A 415 -9.10 0.84 -13.48
CA PRO A 415 -8.18 0.56 -14.58
C PRO A 415 -7.88 1.78 -15.46
N GLY A 416 -8.92 2.51 -15.87
CA GLY A 416 -8.82 3.69 -16.73
C GLY A 416 -9.82 4.78 -16.36
N THR A 417 -9.57 5.96 -16.89
CA THR A 417 -10.48 7.12 -16.90
C THR A 417 -11.59 6.94 -17.95
N GLU A 418 -12.59 7.82 -17.95
CA GLU A 418 -13.62 7.86 -18.99
C GLU A 418 -13.02 7.90 -20.41
N GLN A 419 -12.01 8.76 -20.62
CA GLN A 419 -11.37 8.91 -21.93
C GLN A 419 -10.63 7.65 -22.38
N GLN A 420 -10.09 6.88 -21.44
CA GLN A 420 -9.33 5.65 -21.72
C GLN A 420 -10.23 4.46 -22.05
N THR A 421 -11.55 4.54 -21.81
CA THR A 421 -12.51 3.48 -22.17
C THR A 421 -12.56 3.16 -23.65
N ARG A 422 -12.08 4.07 -24.51
CA ARG A 422 -12.00 3.86 -25.98
C ARG A 422 -10.85 2.94 -26.40
N TYR A 423 -9.89 2.69 -25.52
CA TYR A 423 -8.76 1.80 -25.79
C TYR A 423 -9.08 0.40 -25.31
N ASN A 424 -8.29 -0.58 -25.77
CA ASN A 424 -8.48 -1.98 -25.42
C ASN A 424 -7.25 -2.54 -24.72
N ASP A 425 -7.50 -3.40 -23.74
CA ASP A 425 -6.48 -4.22 -23.07
C ASP A 425 -6.86 -5.70 -23.23
N LEU A 426 -5.87 -6.59 -23.20
CA LEU A 426 -6.05 -8.03 -23.39
C LEU A 426 -6.69 -8.66 -22.14
N GLY A 427 -7.60 -9.60 -22.37
CA GLY A 427 -8.40 -10.26 -21.33
C GLY A 427 -9.60 -9.43 -20.89
N GLY A 428 -10.34 -9.94 -19.91
CA GLY A 428 -11.62 -9.37 -19.47
C GLY A 428 -12.82 -10.25 -19.82
N GLY A 429 -12.65 -11.32 -20.61
CA GLY A 429 -13.70 -12.29 -20.88
C GLY A 429 -13.89 -13.35 -19.79
N TRP A 430 -14.91 -14.21 -19.98
CA TRP A 430 -15.16 -15.38 -19.11
C TRP A 430 -14.07 -16.45 -19.22
N GLY A 431 -13.30 -16.41 -20.31
CA GLY A 431 -12.24 -17.35 -20.64
C GLY A 431 -12.69 -18.47 -21.59
N THR A 432 -11.74 -19.36 -21.96
CA THR A 432 -11.96 -20.46 -22.92
C THR A 432 -12.10 -21.82 -22.20
N GLY A 433 -13.18 -22.58 -22.45
CA GLY A 433 -13.36 -23.96 -21.98
C GLY A 433 -14.81 -24.47 -22.05
N ASP A 434 -15.04 -25.77 -21.80
CA ASP A 434 -16.34 -26.47 -21.98
C ASP A 434 -17.51 -25.92 -21.13
N GLN A 435 -17.20 -25.10 -20.11
CA GLN A 435 -18.18 -24.42 -19.26
C GLN A 435 -18.27 -22.91 -19.54
N ALA A 436 -17.55 -22.40 -20.55
CA ALA A 436 -17.71 -21.04 -20.99
C ALA A 436 -19.03 -20.91 -21.77
N PRO A 437 -19.92 -19.98 -21.38
CA PRO A 437 -21.23 -19.81 -22.01
C PRO A 437 -21.13 -19.27 -23.45
N SER A 438 -19.99 -18.67 -23.82
CA SER A 438 -19.62 -18.35 -25.21
C SER A 438 -18.09 -18.42 -25.36
N PRO A 439 -17.53 -18.84 -26.51
CA PRO A 439 -16.11 -18.71 -26.79
C PRO A 439 -15.70 -17.23 -26.76
N GLU A 440 -14.63 -16.90 -26.03
CA GLU A 440 -14.05 -15.55 -26.09
C GLU A 440 -13.52 -15.28 -27.51
N PRO A 441 -13.98 -14.21 -28.19
CA PRO A 441 -13.57 -13.95 -29.58
C PRO A 441 -12.08 -13.64 -29.63
N GLU A 442 -11.38 -14.22 -30.60
CA GLU A 442 -10.01 -13.79 -30.89
C GLU A 442 -10.00 -12.32 -31.35
N PRO A 443 -9.04 -11.50 -30.90
CA PRO A 443 -7.82 -11.85 -30.13
C PRO A 443 -7.96 -11.70 -28.60
N GLY A 444 -9.17 -11.67 -28.04
CA GLY A 444 -9.42 -11.59 -26.60
C GLY A 444 -9.20 -10.19 -26.00
N VAL A 445 -9.29 -9.14 -26.81
CA VAL A 445 -9.12 -7.75 -26.38
C VAL A 445 -10.47 -7.09 -26.14
N HIS A 446 -10.55 -6.30 -25.07
CA HIS A 446 -11.79 -5.64 -24.67
C HIS A 446 -11.51 -4.20 -24.23
N PRO A 447 -12.52 -3.30 -24.28
CA PRO A 447 -12.38 -1.92 -23.81
C PRO A 447 -11.81 -1.82 -22.39
N VAL A 448 -11.12 -0.75 -22.05
CA VAL A 448 -10.64 -0.54 -20.67
C VAL A 448 -11.82 -0.16 -19.77
N PRO A 449 -12.09 -0.88 -18.65
CA PRO A 449 -13.10 -0.47 -17.69
C PRO A 449 -12.76 0.84 -16.97
N SER A 450 -13.78 1.59 -16.58
CA SER A 450 -13.64 2.78 -15.72
C SER A 450 -14.73 2.83 -14.66
N TRP A 451 -14.53 3.66 -13.64
CA TRP A 451 -15.55 3.97 -12.63
C TRP A 451 -16.44 5.15 -13.03
N TRP A 452 -16.38 5.55 -14.30
CA TRP A 452 -17.21 6.60 -14.89
C TRP A 452 -18.27 6.06 -15.86
N THR A 453 -17.93 5.02 -16.63
CA THR A 453 -18.81 4.46 -17.67
C THR A 453 -19.00 2.96 -17.49
N LYS A 454 -20.24 2.49 -17.58
CA LYS A 454 -20.60 1.07 -17.65
C LYS A 454 -20.52 0.58 -19.10
N LEU A 455 -19.62 -0.35 -19.39
CA LEU A 455 -19.33 -0.87 -20.72
C LEU A 455 -19.85 -2.30 -20.87
N ARG A 456 -20.46 -2.63 -22.02
CA ARG A 456 -20.96 -3.99 -22.31
C ARG A 456 -19.83 -4.88 -22.84
N TYR A 457 -19.79 -6.11 -22.36
CA TYR A 457 -18.83 -7.14 -22.76
C TYR A 457 -19.60 -8.40 -23.20
N ASP A 458 -19.78 -8.59 -24.50
CA ASP A 458 -20.63 -9.66 -25.03
C ASP A 458 -20.08 -11.08 -24.71
N CYS A 459 -18.79 -11.20 -24.42
CA CYS A 459 -18.14 -12.44 -24.02
C CYS A 459 -18.31 -12.82 -22.54
N LEU A 460 -18.99 -12.00 -21.73
CA LEU A 460 -19.02 -12.19 -20.27
C LEU A 460 -20.11 -13.12 -19.71
N ASN A 461 -21.08 -13.60 -20.50
CA ASN A 461 -21.97 -14.76 -20.24
C ASN A 461 -23.35 -14.56 -20.91
N PRO A 462 -23.69 -15.27 -22.01
CA PRO A 462 -25.05 -15.25 -22.59
C PRO A 462 -26.10 -16.06 -21.80
N ASN A 463 -25.75 -16.97 -20.90
CA ASN A 463 -26.73 -17.76 -20.13
C ASN A 463 -27.39 -16.96 -18.98
N MET A 464 -27.05 -15.67 -18.83
CA MET A 464 -27.76 -14.69 -18.01
C MET A 464 -28.53 -13.68 -18.88
N ASP A 465 -29.25 -14.15 -19.89
CA ASP A 465 -30.25 -13.35 -20.63
C ASP A 465 -31.43 -12.87 -19.75
N ARG A 466 -31.48 -13.29 -18.47
CA ARG A 466 -32.40 -12.73 -17.48
C ARG A 466 -31.80 -11.47 -16.89
N GLU A 467 -32.57 -10.38 -16.94
CA GLU A 467 -32.26 -9.18 -16.16
C GLU A 467 -31.95 -9.54 -14.71
N PRO A 468 -30.87 -8.99 -14.11
CA PRO A 468 -30.50 -9.31 -12.74
C PRO A 468 -31.65 -8.94 -11.80
N GLN A 469 -31.81 -9.69 -10.71
CA GLN A 469 -32.72 -9.27 -9.65
C GLN A 469 -32.25 -7.91 -9.09
N PRO A 470 -33.17 -7.05 -8.61
CA PRO A 470 -32.78 -5.80 -7.96
C PRO A 470 -31.70 -6.03 -6.88
N GLY A 471 -30.57 -5.33 -7.00
CA GLY A 471 -29.42 -5.48 -6.09
C GLY A 471 -28.35 -6.49 -6.52
N GLN A 472 -28.51 -7.22 -7.63
CA GLN A 472 -27.48 -8.10 -8.18
C GLN A 472 -26.62 -7.39 -9.26
N ILE A 473 -25.34 -7.78 -9.35
CA ILE A 473 -24.43 -7.27 -10.37
C ILE A 473 -24.83 -7.81 -11.75
N ASP A 474 -24.91 -6.92 -12.73
CA ASP A 474 -25.09 -7.29 -14.14
C ASP A 474 -23.74 -7.66 -14.75
N TYR A 475 -23.48 -8.96 -14.83
CA TYR A 475 -22.21 -9.50 -15.33
C TYR A 475 -22.00 -9.29 -16.84
N ARG A 476 -22.98 -8.78 -17.59
CA ARG A 476 -22.80 -8.40 -19.01
C ARG A 476 -21.98 -7.13 -19.17
N TYR A 477 -21.69 -6.44 -18.06
CA TYR A 477 -21.01 -5.15 -18.09
C TYR A 477 -19.86 -5.07 -17.09
N MET A 478 -18.83 -4.30 -17.45
CA MET A 478 -17.78 -3.86 -16.53
C MET A 478 -17.79 -2.34 -16.40
N GLY A 479 -17.26 -1.86 -15.28
CA GLY A 479 -17.27 -0.45 -14.93
C GLY A 479 -18.55 -0.04 -14.20
N SER A 480 -18.61 1.23 -13.83
CA SER A 480 -19.77 1.84 -13.16
C SER A 480 -19.86 3.32 -13.44
N THR A 481 -20.93 3.95 -12.97
CA THR A 481 -21.13 5.41 -12.98
C THR A 481 -20.76 6.05 -11.64
N TYR A 482 -19.95 5.37 -10.82
CA TYR A 482 -19.62 5.77 -9.45
C TYR A 482 -19.10 7.21 -9.38
N MET A 483 -18.14 7.53 -10.24
CA MET A 483 -17.50 8.86 -10.28
C MET A 483 -18.36 9.95 -10.91
N GLN A 484 -19.48 9.60 -11.58
CA GLN A 484 -20.42 10.62 -12.10
C GLN A 484 -21.20 11.30 -10.97
N THR A 485 -21.40 10.60 -9.85
CA THR A 485 -22.24 11.05 -8.72
C THR A 485 -21.44 11.30 -7.45
N ARG A 486 -20.16 10.94 -7.42
CA ARG A 486 -19.28 11.05 -6.25
C ARG A 486 -17.95 11.69 -6.60
N LYS A 487 -17.43 12.46 -5.64
CA LYS A 487 -16.07 13.01 -5.73
C LYS A 487 -15.04 11.89 -5.58
N LEU A 488 -13.80 12.16 -5.99
CA LEU A 488 -12.68 11.30 -5.64
C LEU A 488 -12.47 11.28 -4.12
N PRO A 489 -12.08 10.14 -3.54
CA PRO A 489 -11.59 10.09 -2.17
C PRO A 489 -10.31 10.92 -2.01
N ASP A 490 -10.07 11.50 -0.83
CA ASP A 490 -8.91 12.38 -0.59
C ASP A 490 -7.55 11.68 -0.63
N TYR A 491 -7.53 10.34 -0.57
CA TYR A 491 -6.32 9.56 -0.78
C TYR A 491 -5.91 9.49 -2.26
N VAL A 492 -6.84 9.76 -3.18
CA VAL A 492 -6.51 10.05 -4.60
C VAL A 492 -6.23 11.54 -4.67
N ASN A 493 -4.98 11.89 -4.38
CA ASN A 493 -4.58 13.25 -4.02
C ASN A 493 -4.09 14.08 -5.24
N SER A 494 -4.08 13.50 -6.44
CA SER A 494 -3.82 14.19 -7.70
C SER A 494 -5.02 14.13 -8.66
N PRO A 495 -5.38 15.25 -9.29
CA PRO A 495 -6.36 15.25 -10.38
C PRO A 495 -5.79 14.71 -11.71
N ASN A 496 -4.45 14.64 -11.84
CA ASN A 496 -3.76 14.24 -13.08
C ASN A 496 -3.41 12.75 -13.11
N THR A 497 -3.34 12.12 -11.94
CA THR A 497 -2.97 10.72 -11.75
C THR A 497 -4.08 10.04 -10.96
N VAL A 498 -5.01 9.39 -11.65
CA VAL A 498 -6.22 8.81 -11.01
C VAL A 498 -6.31 7.32 -11.29
N SER A 499 -6.23 6.92 -12.55
CA SER A 499 -6.37 5.52 -12.95
C SER A 499 -5.03 4.77 -12.92
N LEU A 500 -5.09 3.44 -12.90
CA LEU A 500 -3.88 2.62 -12.94
C LEU A 500 -3.02 2.90 -14.20
N LYS A 501 -3.65 3.23 -15.34
CA LYS A 501 -2.92 3.62 -16.57
C LYS A 501 -2.19 4.95 -16.40
N ASP A 502 -2.78 5.92 -15.71
CA ASP A 502 -2.10 7.19 -15.40
C ASP A 502 -0.91 6.96 -14.47
N VAL A 503 -1.11 6.13 -13.43
CA VAL A 503 -0.08 5.75 -12.46
C VAL A 503 1.08 5.02 -13.16
N ALA A 504 0.79 4.14 -14.11
CA ALA A 504 1.80 3.45 -14.91
C ALA A 504 2.62 4.42 -15.77
N ASP A 505 1.99 5.40 -16.41
CA ASP A 505 2.68 6.44 -17.17
C ASP A 505 3.62 7.26 -16.26
N ARG A 506 3.16 7.55 -15.03
CA ARG A 506 3.96 8.26 -14.02
C ARG A 506 5.10 7.42 -13.46
N ALA A 507 4.92 6.11 -13.27
CA ALA A 507 5.99 5.21 -12.88
C ALA A 507 7.09 5.13 -13.95
N ILE A 508 6.70 5.08 -15.24
CA ILE A 508 7.62 5.14 -16.37
C ILE A 508 8.35 6.48 -16.39
N GLN A 509 7.63 7.60 -16.23
CA GLN A 509 8.23 8.93 -16.17
C GLN A 509 9.20 9.08 -14.99
N MET A 510 8.83 8.61 -13.80
CA MET A 510 9.67 8.66 -12.61
C MET A 510 10.97 7.88 -12.83
N TYR A 511 10.88 6.68 -13.42
CA TYR A 511 12.07 5.87 -13.71
C TYR A 511 12.94 6.46 -14.80
N LYS A 512 12.38 6.91 -15.92
CA LYS A 512 13.15 7.43 -17.06
C LYS A 512 13.63 8.87 -16.86
N GLY A 513 12.92 9.64 -16.04
CA GLY A 513 13.00 11.10 -16.01
C GLY A 513 12.37 11.75 -17.26
N GLY A 514 12.37 13.07 -17.28
CA GLY A 514 11.93 13.86 -18.44
C GLY A 514 10.42 14.11 -18.51
N ASP A 515 9.94 14.38 -19.72
CA ASP A 515 8.56 14.79 -19.97
C ASP A 515 7.58 13.63 -19.79
N TYR A 516 6.35 13.98 -19.38
CA TYR A 516 5.27 13.03 -19.23
C TYR A 516 4.79 12.54 -20.62
N VAL A 517 4.65 11.23 -20.77
CA VAL A 517 4.19 10.57 -22.00
C VAL A 517 3.02 9.66 -21.68
N ARG A 518 1.95 9.74 -22.47
CA ARG A 518 0.82 8.80 -22.42
C ARG A 518 1.06 7.62 -23.34
N TYR A 519 1.05 6.42 -22.79
CA TYR A 519 1.29 5.17 -23.54
C TYR A 519 0.00 4.47 -23.97
N ASP A 520 -1.07 5.23 -24.26
CA ASP A 520 -2.34 4.63 -24.71
C ASP A 520 -2.27 4.06 -26.14
N THR A 521 -1.43 4.64 -26.99
CA THR A 521 -1.27 4.27 -28.41
C THR A 521 0.20 4.09 -28.83
N ILE A 522 1.13 4.36 -27.92
CA ILE A 522 2.57 4.29 -28.16
C ILE A 522 3.13 3.17 -27.31
N GLN A 523 4.03 2.38 -27.88
CA GLN A 523 4.69 1.30 -27.18
C GLN A 523 5.82 1.81 -26.29
N PHE A 524 5.76 1.52 -24.98
CA PHE A 524 6.89 1.61 -24.07
C PHE A 524 7.81 0.39 -24.26
N ASP A 525 9.13 0.63 -24.26
CA ASP A 525 10.15 -0.41 -24.34
C ASP A 525 11.10 -0.30 -23.12
N PRO A 526 11.11 -1.31 -22.22
CA PRO A 526 11.98 -1.34 -21.04
C PRO A 526 13.41 -1.84 -21.34
N SER A 527 13.82 -1.95 -22.60
CA SER A 527 15.14 -2.44 -22.99
C SER A 527 16.19 -1.33 -23.14
N PRO A 528 17.48 -1.65 -22.91
CA PRO A 528 18.61 -0.77 -23.23
C PRO A 528 18.64 -0.31 -24.70
N LEU A 529 18.10 -1.10 -25.63
CA LEU A 529 18.01 -0.74 -27.05
C LEU A 529 17.14 0.51 -27.28
N ALA A 530 16.18 0.75 -26.40
CA ALA A 530 15.33 1.94 -26.39
C ALA A 530 15.84 3.03 -25.43
N GLY A 531 17.08 2.91 -24.93
CA GLY A 531 17.70 3.86 -24.02
C GLY A 531 17.31 3.69 -22.54
N ALA A 532 16.71 2.56 -22.14
CA ALA A 532 16.44 2.30 -20.73
C ALA A 532 17.76 2.11 -19.96
N LEU A 533 17.86 2.73 -18.79
CA LEU A 533 19.02 2.64 -17.91
C LEU A 533 18.81 1.53 -16.87
N PRO A 534 19.89 0.88 -16.38
CA PRO A 534 19.79 -0.18 -15.35
C PRO A 534 19.35 0.33 -13.97
N THR A 535 19.38 1.64 -13.76
CA THR A 535 18.90 2.33 -12.56
C THR A 535 18.07 3.53 -12.97
N GLY A 536 17.02 3.83 -12.22
CA GLY A 536 16.14 4.96 -12.51
C GLY A 536 16.83 6.32 -12.39
N SER A 537 16.35 7.29 -13.16
CA SER A 537 16.81 8.69 -13.12
C SER A 537 16.15 9.49 -12.01
N TYR A 538 14.88 9.22 -11.67
CA TYR A 538 14.09 9.90 -10.62
C TYR A 538 14.01 11.43 -10.74
N LYS A 539 14.29 11.97 -11.94
CA LYS A 539 14.28 13.41 -12.24
C LYS A 539 12.90 13.85 -12.71
N VAL A 540 12.05 14.18 -11.75
CA VAL A 540 10.70 14.73 -11.98
C VAL A 540 10.54 16.11 -11.32
N PRO A 541 9.48 16.87 -11.67
CA PRO A 541 9.08 18.07 -10.92
C PRO A 541 8.77 17.76 -9.45
N ILE A 542 9.13 18.68 -8.55
CA ILE A 542 9.04 18.50 -7.10
C ILE A 542 7.97 19.45 -6.54
N PRO A 543 6.95 18.97 -5.81
CA PRO A 543 5.99 19.83 -5.15
C PRO A 543 6.61 20.53 -3.93
N CYS A 544 5.98 21.59 -3.42
CA CYS A 544 6.33 22.10 -2.09
C CYS A 544 6.17 20.97 -1.05
N PRO A 545 7.09 20.79 -0.09
CA PRO A 545 6.91 19.85 1.00
C PRO A 545 5.98 20.41 2.08
N SER A 546 5.32 19.54 2.85
CA SER A 546 4.56 19.98 4.03
C SER A 546 5.48 20.29 5.21
N PRO A 547 5.14 21.28 6.07
CA PRO A 547 5.91 21.56 7.28
C PRO A 547 5.77 20.43 8.31
N ALA A 548 6.70 20.32 9.25
CA ALA A 548 6.46 19.51 10.44
C ALA A 548 5.45 20.21 11.36
N ILE A 549 4.54 19.44 11.94
CA ILE A 549 3.49 19.96 12.84
C ILE A 549 3.55 19.27 14.19
N HIS A 550 3.06 19.99 15.20
CA HIS A 550 2.81 19.45 16.53
C HIS A 550 1.40 19.85 16.97
N VAL A 551 0.67 18.92 17.58
CA VAL A 551 -0.71 19.14 18.04
C VAL A 551 -0.73 18.97 19.54
N ILE A 552 -1.28 19.95 20.27
CA ILE A 552 -1.41 19.88 21.71
C ILE A 552 -2.77 20.34 22.20
N ASN A 553 -3.16 19.81 23.35
CA ASN A 553 -4.35 20.22 24.07
C ASN A 553 -4.15 21.62 24.68
N THR A 554 -5.20 22.42 24.65
CA THR A 554 -5.29 23.71 25.35
C THR A 554 -5.91 23.53 26.74
N PRO A 555 -5.71 24.48 27.67
CA PRO A 555 -6.41 24.48 28.95
C PRO A 555 -7.95 24.45 28.86
N SER A 556 -8.51 24.89 27.73
CA SER A 556 -9.96 24.95 27.49
C SER A 556 -10.53 23.66 26.87
N ALA A 557 -9.78 22.55 26.88
CA ALA A 557 -10.16 21.28 26.25
C ALA A 557 -10.43 21.37 24.74
N SER A 558 -9.65 22.22 24.06
CA SER A 558 -9.57 22.27 22.59
C SER A 558 -8.17 21.91 22.11
N ASN A 559 -7.98 21.74 20.81
CA ASN A 559 -6.67 21.46 20.23
C ASN A 559 -6.06 22.72 19.63
N LYS A 560 -4.73 22.82 19.69
CA LYS A 560 -3.96 23.79 18.89
C LYS A 560 -2.89 23.10 18.08
N ILE A 561 -2.73 23.54 16.85
CA ILE A 561 -1.75 23.05 15.87
C ILE A 561 -0.63 24.09 15.74
N ILE A 562 0.61 23.64 15.82
CA ILE A 562 1.82 24.47 15.79
C ILE A 562 2.73 24.01 14.65
N TRP A 563 3.25 24.95 13.87
CA TRP A 563 4.28 24.69 12.85
C TRP A 563 5.17 25.91 12.62
N GLY A 564 6.38 25.69 12.07
CA GLY A 564 7.32 26.76 11.76
C GLY A 564 7.24 27.23 10.30
N ALA A 565 7.88 28.36 10.01
CA ALA A 565 7.89 29.02 8.70
C ALA A 565 9.03 28.56 7.76
N GLN A 566 9.78 27.50 8.10
CA GLN A 566 10.98 27.08 7.35
C GLN A 566 10.69 26.79 5.88
N VAL A 567 9.54 26.17 5.59
CA VAL A 567 9.12 25.80 4.22
C VAL A 567 8.89 27.02 3.33
N GLU A 568 8.58 28.19 3.88
CA GLU A 568 8.39 29.44 3.11
C GLU A 568 9.66 29.88 2.40
N SER A 569 10.83 29.49 2.93
CA SER A 569 12.13 29.85 2.35
C SER A 569 12.49 29.05 1.10
N ILE A 570 11.78 27.94 0.84
CA ILE A 570 12.08 27.04 -0.27
C ILE A 570 11.80 27.72 -1.61
N ASN A 571 12.81 27.75 -2.46
CA ASN A 571 12.74 28.21 -3.83
C ASN A 571 13.69 27.39 -4.72
N ARG A 572 13.75 27.68 -6.03
CA ARG A 572 14.60 26.92 -6.97
C ARG A 572 16.11 27.04 -6.70
N SER A 573 16.54 28.00 -5.89
CA SER A 573 17.94 28.15 -5.46
C SER A 573 18.24 27.35 -4.18
N THR A 574 17.22 26.86 -3.47
CA THR A 574 17.41 26.02 -2.28
C THR A 574 18.02 24.68 -2.71
N PRO A 575 19.08 24.18 -2.02
CA PRO A 575 19.68 22.89 -2.32
C PRO A 575 18.63 21.78 -2.37
N GLY A 576 18.63 21.01 -3.46
CA GLY A 576 17.65 19.94 -3.70
C GLY A 576 16.32 20.38 -4.34
N PHE A 577 16.05 21.67 -4.52
CA PHE A 577 14.75 22.16 -5.03
C PHE A 577 14.82 22.85 -6.40
N ALA A 578 15.88 22.62 -7.17
CA ALA A 578 16.04 23.21 -8.51
C ALA A 578 14.84 22.92 -9.45
N ARG A 579 14.15 21.79 -9.24
CA ARG A 579 12.96 21.35 -9.99
C ARG A 579 11.63 21.63 -9.27
N LEU A 580 11.62 22.55 -8.31
CA LEU A 580 10.37 22.96 -7.64
C LEU A 580 9.35 23.46 -8.67
N ILE A 581 8.14 22.89 -8.62
CA ILE A 581 7.03 23.22 -9.53
C ILE A 581 6.74 24.72 -9.47
N ALA A 582 6.42 25.22 -8.28
CA ALA A 582 6.12 26.62 -8.01
C ALA A 582 6.47 26.97 -6.54
N PRO A 583 6.72 28.26 -6.23
CA PRO A 583 7.00 28.69 -4.87
C PRO A 583 5.77 28.54 -3.95
N PRO A 584 5.98 28.43 -2.61
CA PRO A 584 4.89 28.38 -1.64
C PRO A 584 4.05 29.67 -1.67
N SER A 585 2.74 29.54 -1.48
CA SER A 585 1.78 30.66 -1.52
C SER A 585 1.00 30.83 -0.22
N TYR A 586 0.44 29.75 0.35
CA TYR A 586 -0.25 29.78 1.64
C TYR A 586 -0.37 28.36 2.21
N TYR A 587 -0.83 28.25 3.46
CA TYR A 587 -1.09 26.97 4.11
C TYR A 587 -2.59 26.66 4.18
N LEU A 588 -2.93 25.38 4.11
CA LEU A 588 -4.25 24.88 4.51
C LEU A 588 -4.10 24.05 5.78
N VAL A 589 -4.88 24.42 6.80
CA VAL A 589 -4.98 23.63 8.04
C VAL A 589 -6.13 22.64 7.86
N LEU A 590 -5.82 21.35 7.95
CA LEU A 590 -6.75 20.27 7.65
C LEU A 590 -7.05 19.44 8.90
N ARG A 591 -8.28 18.94 8.99
CA ARG A 591 -8.71 17.98 10.01
C ARG A 591 -9.56 16.87 9.42
N SER A 592 -9.41 15.65 9.90
CA SER A 592 -10.27 14.51 9.55
C SER A 592 -10.55 13.63 10.78
N VAL A 593 -11.63 12.84 10.73
CA VAL A 593 -11.89 11.75 11.68
C VAL A 593 -11.25 10.43 11.26
N ASN A 594 -10.71 10.37 10.03
CA ASN A 594 -10.05 9.19 9.47
C ASN A 594 -8.82 9.64 8.65
N PRO A 595 -7.64 8.98 8.77
CA PRO A 595 -6.42 9.48 8.11
C PRO A 595 -6.51 9.47 6.57
N MET A 596 -7.44 8.68 6.01
CA MET A 596 -7.69 8.60 4.57
C MET A 596 -8.75 9.63 4.08
N GLY A 597 -9.28 10.47 4.97
CA GLY A 597 -10.31 11.48 4.69
C GLY A 597 -11.74 11.04 5.07
N PRO A 598 -12.77 11.84 4.77
CA PRO A 598 -12.67 13.15 4.15
C PRO A 598 -12.04 14.20 5.08
N TRP A 599 -11.09 14.95 4.55
CA TRP A 599 -10.37 16.04 5.19
C TRP A 599 -11.15 17.34 5.02
N LYS A 600 -11.50 17.95 6.15
CA LYS A 600 -12.10 19.27 6.22
C LYS A 600 -11.00 20.33 6.28
N ILE A 601 -11.10 21.34 5.43
CA ILE A 601 -10.33 22.58 5.57
C ILE A 601 -10.88 23.36 6.76
N LEU A 602 -10.02 23.63 7.75
CA LEU A 602 -10.36 24.47 8.90
C LEU A 602 -10.17 25.95 8.58
N ASP A 603 -9.02 26.32 8.00
CA ASP A 603 -8.79 27.66 7.45
C ASP A 603 -7.68 27.65 6.38
N SER A 604 -7.62 28.71 5.59
CA SER A 604 -6.48 29.10 4.75
C SER A 604 -5.65 30.18 5.45
N VAL A 605 -4.35 29.93 5.59
CA VAL A 605 -3.42 30.77 6.34
C VAL A 605 -2.38 31.34 5.39
N GLY A 606 -2.37 32.66 5.20
CA GLY A 606 -1.37 33.32 4.37
C GLY A 606 0.04 33.20 4.95
N LEU A 607 1.06 33.41 4.11
CA LEU A 607 2.44 33.49 4.63
C LEU A 607 2.56 34.69 5.56
N ARG A 608 3.14 34.43 6.73
CA ARG A 608 3.28 35.32 7.88
C ARG A 608 1.98 36.03 8.27
N ASP A 609 0.86 35.32 8.15
CA ASP A 609 -0.46 35.86 8.49
C ASP A 609 -0.49 36.25 9.98
N PRO A 610 -0.69 37.54 10.32
CA PRO A 610 -0.64 38.02 11.70
C PRO A 610 -1.75 37.44 12.58
N ARG A 611 -2.79 36.82 11.99
CA ARG A 611 -3.82 36.09 12.76
C ARG A 611 -3.24 34.87 13.48
N TYR A 612 -2.20 34.27 12.91
CA TYR A 612 -1.67 32.97 13.34
C TYR A 612 -0.17 32.98 13.61
N PHE A 613 0.57 33.95 13.07
CA PHE A 613 2.02 34.04 13.17
C PHE A 613 2.44 34.84 14.41
N VAL A 614 2.99 34.16 15.40
CA VAL A 614 3.30 34.70 16.73
C VAL A 614 4.76 34.49 17.10
N ASP A 615 5.24 35.26 18.08
CA ASP A 615 6.58 35.08 18.66
C ASP A 615 6.71 33.68 19.28
N ALA A 616 7.73 32.93 18.87
CA ALA A 616 7.94 31.55 19.30
C ALA A 616 8.25 31.44 20.80
N SER A 617 8.71 32.52 21.46
CA SER A 617 8.92 32.57 22.91
C SER A 617 7.60 32.50 23.70
N SER A 618 6.48 32.86 23.06
CA SER A 618 5.14 32.78 23.67
C SER A 618 4.52 31.38 23.60
N ILE A 619 5.14 30.47 22.86
CA ILE A 619 4.62 29.13 22.60
C ILE A 619 5.16 28.17 23.65
N GLU A 620 4.25 27.52 24.38
CA GLU A 620 4.59 26.35 25.20
C GLU A 620 5.12 25.24 24.29
N LYS A 621 6.44 25.01 24.32
CA LYS A 621 7.10 23.99 23.51
C LYS A 621 6.79 22.61 24.08
N LYS A 622 6.26 21.74 23.23
CA LYS A 622 6.19 20.30 23.43
C LYS A 622 6.64 19.62 22.13
N GLY A 623 7.36 18.50 22.25
CA GLY A 623 7.96 17.80 21.11
C GLY A 623 9.27 18.42 20.61
N ASN A 624 9.77 17.88 19.48
CA ASN A 624 11.10 18.18 18.93
C ASN A 624 11.09 19.27 17.83
N LEU A 625 10.01 20.04 17.68
CA LEU A 625 9.96 21.09 16.67
C LEU A 625 11.00 22.19 16.95
N VAL A 626 11.86 22.43 15.95
CA VAL A 626 12.69 23.62 15.90
C VAL A 626 11.82 24.75 15.34
N LEU A 627 11.67 25.81 16.12
CA LEU A 627 10.96 27.02 15.73
C LEU A 627 12.00 28.15 15.59
N GLY A 628 11.85 29.02 14.59
CA GLY A 628 12.61 30.25 14.51
C GLY A 628 12.12 31.28 15.55
N ASP A 629 12.36 32.57 15.29
CA ASP A 629 11.86 33.66 16.17
C ASP A 629 10.33 33.74 16.21
N SER A 630 9.66 33.19 15.21
CA SER A 630 8.21 33.18 15.11
C SER A 630 7.71 31.87 14.50
N ALA A 631 6.48 31.51 14.82
CA ALA A 631 5.83 30.29 14.37
C ALA A 631 4.32 30.49 14.26
N TYR A 632 3.67 29.55 13.58
CA TYR A 632 2.23 29.55 13.44
C TYR A 632 1.55 28.78 14.55
N VAL A 633 0.43 29.31 15.03
CA VAL A 633 -0.47 28.66 15.97
C VAL A 633 -1.90 28.80 15.46
N TYR A 634 -2.55 27.66 15.24
CA TYR A 634 -3.98 27.59 14.91
C TYR A 634 -4.75 26.90 16.04
N TYR A 635 -5.89 27.47 16.45
CA TYR A 635 -6.75 26.89 17.48
C TYR A 635 -7.98 26.23 16.84
N ASP A 636 -8.15 24.92 17.02
CA ASP A 636 -9.39 24.24 16.67
C ASP A 636 -10.37 24.30 17.84
N GLU A 637 -11.12 25.40 17.93
CA GLU A 637 -12.14 25.60 18.97
C GLU A 637 -13.35 24.66 18.82
N THR A 638 -13.45 23.94 17.70
CA THR A 638 -14.55 23.02 17.45
C THR A 638 -14.25 21.58 17.89
N SER A 639 -12.99 21.27 18.24
CA SER A 639 -12.65 19.98 18.83
C SER A 639 -13.20 19.88 20.24
N LYS A 640 -13.94 18.80 20.55
CA LYS A 640 -14.52 18.59 21.88
C LYS A 640 -13.74 17.53 22.65
N LEU A 641 -13.75 17.68 23.97
CA LEU A 641 -13.16 16.73 24.92
C LEU A 641 -13.56 15.27 24.59
N GLY A 642 -12.57 14.39 24.52
CA GLY A 642 -12.75 12.97 24.24
C GLY A 642 -12.86 12.61 22.76
N GLN A 643 -12.91 13.58 21.85
CA GLN A 643 -12.87 13.32 20.42
C GLN A 643 -11.42 13.17 19.95
N SER A 644 -11.22 12.21 19.05
CA SER A 644 -9.95 11.97 18.40
C SER A 644 -10.01 12.46 16.95
N PHE A 645 -8.98 13.19 16.52
CA PHE A 645 -8.89 13.74 15.18
C PHE A 645 -7.50 13.53 14.58
N PHE A 646 -7.45 13.50 13.26
CA PHE A 646 -6.23 13.62 12.49
C PHE A 646 -6.07 15.04 12.00
N TYR A 647 -4.88 15.62 12.16
CA TYR A 647 -4.52 16.94 11.66
C TYR A 647 -3.38 16.84 10.65
N SER A 648 -3.38 17.74 9.68
CA SER A 648 -2.29 17.93 8.72
C SER A 648 -2.28 19.40 8.29
N VAL A 649 -1.10 19.94 8.02
CA VAL A 649 -0.95 21.26 7.40
C VAL A 649 -0.26 21.04 6.06
N VAL A 650 -0.91 21.45 4.98
CA VAL A 650 -0.34 21.38 3.63
C VAL A 650 -0.01 22.78 3.13
N VAL A 651 0.96 22.86 2.24
CA VAL A 651 1.32 24.07 1.51
C VAL A 651 0.60 24.05 0.18
N VAL A 652 0.02 25.17 -0.19
CA VAL A 652 -0.47 25.42 -1.54
C VAL A 652 0.55 26.30 -2.25
N ASP A 653 1.00 25.86 -3.42
CA ASP A 653 1.95 26.60 -4.25
C ASP A 653 1.25 27.74 -5.02
N SER A 654 2.02 28.59 -5.69
CA SER A 654 1.47 29.72 -6.45
C SER A 654 0.62 29.33 -7.68
N LEU A 655 0.61 28.04 -8.05
CA LEU A 655 -0.24 27.49 -9.12
C LEU A 655 -1.50 26.80 -8.58
N GLY A 656 -1.64 26.71 -7.25
CA GLY A 656 -2.77 26.08 -6.59
C GLY A 656 -2.59 24.58 -6.31
N ASN A 657 -1.41 23.99 -6.56
CA ASN A 657 -1.15 22.60 -6.24
C ASN A 657 -0.86 22.43 -4.75
N TRP A 658 -1.29 21.30 -4.18
CA TRP A 658 -1.10 21.01 -2.77
C TRP A 658 0.15 20.16 -2.57
N SER A 659 0.83 20.38 -1.46
CA SER A 659 1.80 19.43 -0.93
C SER A 659 1.13 18.15 -0.45
N ALA A 660 1.92 17.10 -0.33
CA ALA A 660 1.47 15.83 0.22
C ALA A 660 1.25 15.90 1.74
N LYS A 661 0.28 15.14 2.27
CA LYS A 661 -0.02 15.09 3.71
C LYS A 661 0.99 14.22 4.48
N THR A 662 2.27 14.57 4.42
CA THR A 662 3.37 13.80 5.04
C THR A 662 3.50 13.99 6.55
N ASN A 663 2.68 14.87 7.13
CA ASN A 663 2.72 15.32 8.52
C ASN A 663 1.42 14.99 9.28
N ILE A 664 0.68 13.96 8.87
CA ILE A 664 -0.55 13.55 9.55
C ILE A 664 -0.24 13.20 11.01
N LYS A 665 -0.94 13.84 11.95
CA LYS A 665 -0.86 13.55 13.38
C LYS A 665 -2.24 13.20 13.93
N SER A 666 -2.36 12.02 14.54
CA SER A 666 -3.52 11.66 15.37
C SER A 666 -3.40 12.34 16.72
N HIS A 667 -4.49 12.92 17.21
CA HIS A 667 -4.51 13.60 18.49
C HIS A 667 -5.88 13.47 19.16
N ILE A 668 -5.87 13.09 20.44
CA ILE A 668 -7.07 13.00 21.28
C ILE A 668 -7.22 14.30 22.05
N THR A 669 -8.39 14.92 21.91
CA THR A 669 -8.74 16.15 22.61
C THR A 669 -8.95 15.86 24.09
N GLN A 670 -8.12 16.43 24.95
CA GLN A 670 -8.15 16.23 26.40
C GLN A 670 -7.93 17.55 27.15
N THR A 671 -8.21 17.58 28.46
CA THR A 671 -7.74 18.67 29.32
C THR A 671 -6.30 18.40 29.76
N PRO A 672 -5.38 19.38 29.79
CA PRO A 672 -4.00 19.17 30.24
C PRO A 672 -3.93 18.86 31.74
N ALA A 673 -2.84 18.22 32.19
CA ALA A 673 -2.60 17.98 33.61
C ALA A 673 -2.59 19.30 34.39
N VAL A 674 -3.20 19.26 35.58
CA VAL A 674 -3.08 20.34 36.54
C VAL A 674 -1.86 20.14 37.41
N SER A 675 -1.09 21.21 37.64
CA SER A 675 0.08 21.18 38.53
C SER A 675 -0.30 21.10 40.01
N LYS A 676 -1.54 21.44 40.35
CA LYS A 676 -2.14 21.28 41.68
C LYS A 676 -3.59 20.84 41.53
N LEU A 677 -3.98 19.81 42.27
CA LEU A 677 -5.36 19.34 42.30
C LEU A 677 -6.24 20.39 42.99
N ARG A 678 -7.27 20.87 42.28
CA ARG A 678 -8.22 21.88 42.81
C ARG A 678 -9.65 21.56 42.45
N HIS A 679 -9.95 21.60 41.16
CA HIS A 679 -11.28 21.31 40.63
C HIS A 679 -11.19 20.13 39.67
N VAL A 680 -12.14 19.20 39.81
CA VAL A 680 -12.25 18.01 38.97
C VAL A 680 -13.62 17.96 38.35
N TYR A 681 -13.70 17.44 37.13
CA TYR A 681 -14.92 17.46 36.34
C TYR A 681 -15.16 16.09 35.70
N ALA A 682 -16.42 15.74 35.50
CA ALA A 682 -16.84 14.62 34.66
C ALA A 682 -17.55 15.16 33.42
N ALA A 683 -17.28 14.58 32.25
CA ALA A 683 -17.87 14.99 30.98
C ALA A 683 -18.25 13.78 30.11
N PRO A 684 -19.43 13.78 29.47
CA PRO A 684 -20.48 14.80 29.62
C PRO A 684 -21.17 14.71 31.00
N ASN A 685 -21.77 15.82 31.43
CA ASN A 685 -22.53 15.89 32.66
C ASN A 685 -23.68 16.91 32.52
N PRO A 686 -24.96 16.46 32.46
CA PRO A 686 -25.39 15.06 32.53
C PRO A 686 -24.94 14.25 31.30
N PHE A 687 -24.66 12.97 31.50
CA PHE A 687 -24.60 11.97 30.43
C PHE A 687 -26.03 11.59 30.06
N ILE A 688 -26.40 11.72 28.77
CA ILE A 688 -27.76 11.44 28.27
C ILE A 688 -27.66 10.55 27.05
N LEU A 689 -27.99 9.26 27.18
CA LEU A 689 -27.98 8.20 26.16
C LEU A 689 -26.62 7.93 25.51
N ASN A 690 -25.86 8.97 25.19
CA ASN A 690 -24.60 8.94 24.47
C ASN A 690 -23.66 10.07 24.97
N SER A 691 -22.37 9.80 24.94
CA SER A 691 -21.27 10.67 25.32
C SER A 691 -21.06 11.82 24.33
N GLY A 692 -21.57 11.70 23.11
CA GLY A 692 -21.24 12.56 21.97
C GLY A 692 -19.80 12.37 21.48
N ALA A 693 -19.09 11.36 21.98
CA ALA A 693 -17.73 11.06 21.58
C ALA A 693 -17.72 10.46 20.17
N GLU A 694 -17.37 11.30 19.20
CA GLU A 694 -16.97 10.85 17.86
C GLU A 694 -15.49 10.47 17.96
N SER A 695 -15.19 9.17 17.85
CA SER A 695 -13.80 8.70 17.92
C SER A 695 -13.29 8.31 16.53
N ALA A 696 -12.16 8.92 16.14
CA ALA A 696 -11.29 8.46 15.06
C ALA A 696 -10.61 7.10 15.34
N SER A 697 -10.61 6.68 16.61
CA SER A 697 -10.05 5.41 17.08
C SER A 697 -11.07 4.74 17.98
N GLY A 698 -11.90 3.86 17.42
CA GLY A 698 -12.81 3.01 18.17
C GLY A 698 -12.11 2.44 19.40
N ILE A 699 -12.47 2.93 20.57
CA ILE A 699 -11.94 2.41 21.83
C ILE A 699 -12.41 0.95 21.89
N MET A 700 -11.45 0.03 21.85
CA MET A 700 -11.69 -1.40 21.87
C MET A 700 -12.52 -1.76 23.11
N GLY A 701 -13.68 -2.40 22.88
CA GLY A 701 -14.38 -3.16 23.93
C GLY A 701 -15.57 -2.50 24.63
N GLY A 702 -16.12 -1.40 24.12
CA GLY A 702 -17.39 -0.84 24.61
C GLY A 702 -18.01 0.09 23.59
N ASP A 703 -19.33 0.30 23.67
CA ASP A 703 -19.98 1.30 22.82
C ASP A 703 -19.41 2.69 23.21
N VAL A 704 -18.62 3.28 22.31
CA VAL A 704 -17.91 4.58 22.48
C VAL A 704 -18.88 5.69 22.92
N GLY A 705 -20.18 5.50 22.62
CA GLY A 705 -21.26 6.33 23.12
C GLY A 705 -21.42 6.31 24.65
N ASN A 706 -20.81 5.40 25.41
CA ASN A 706 -21.02 5.28 26.86
C ASN A 706 -19.85 5.81 27.71
N ILE A 707 -18.97 6.61 27.14
CA ILE A 707 -17.80 7.12 27.85
C ILE A 707 -18.14 8.33 28.73
N ILE A 708 -17.61 8.32 29.95
CA ILE A 708 -17.48 9.50 30.82
C ILE A 708 -15.99 9.76 31.06
N TYR A 709 -15.54 10.98 30.75
CA TYR A 709 -14.18 11.45 30.99
C TYR A 709 -14.08 12.19 32.31
N PHE A 710 -13.10 11.83 33.13
CA PHE A 710 -12.69 12.58 34.31
C PHE A 710 -11.52 13.50 33.97
N CYS A 711 -11.67 14.79 34.28
CA CYS A 711 -10.78 15.88 33.87
C CYS A 711 -10.30 16.70 35.08
N GLY A 712 -9.25 17.51 34.87
CA GLY A 712 -8.60 18.27 35.93
C GLY A 712 -7.71 17.40 36.83
N LEU A 713 -7.11 16.37 36.25
CA LEU A 713 -6.30 15.38 36.98
C LEU A 713 -4.82 15.83 37.05
N PRO A 714 -4.13 15.55 38.17
CA PRO A 714 -2.67 15.70 38.24
C PRO A 714 -2.00 14.55 37.48
N LYS A 715 -0.67 14.60 37.36
CA LYS A 715 0.09 13.60 36.58
C LYS A 715 -0.15 12.16 37.01
N ARG A 716 -0.43 11.90 38.29
CA ARG A 716 -0.70 10.57 38.84
C ARG A 716 -1.83 10.68 39.87
N ALA A 717 -2.92 9.96 39.66
CA ALA A 717 -4.09 10.04 40.54
C ALA A 717 -4.85 8.72 40.65
N THR A 718 -5.59 8.56 41.74
CA THR A 718 -6.60 7.50 41.90
C THR A 718 -7.99 8.13 41.90
N ILE A 719 -8.88 7.61 41.06
CA ILE A 719 -10.27 8.08 40.91
C ILE A 719 -11.19 7.01 41.48
N ARG A 720 -12.03 7.36 42.45
CA ARG A 720 -13.00 6.45 43.06
C ARG A 720 -14.40 6.97 42.80
N ILE A 721 -15.24 6.13 42.19
CA ILE A 721 -16.61 6.46 41.79
C ILE A 721 -17.58 5.78 42.73
N TYR A 722 -18.56 6.53 43.22
CA TYR A 722 -19.54 6.11 44.20
C TYR A 722 -20.96 6.36 43.68
N SER A 723 -21.89 5.47 44.03
CA SER A 723 -23.33 5.71 43.85
C SER A 723 -23.81 6.82 44.79
N TYR A 724 -25.05 7.28 44.59
CA TYR A 724 -25.69 8.20 45.53
C TYR A 724 -25.74 7.66 46.98
N SER A 725 -25.87 6.35 47.16
CA SER A 725 -25.85 5.69 48.48
C SER A 725 -24.46 5.54 49.10
N GLY A 726 -23.40 6.05 48.46
CA GLY A 726 -22.02 5.95 48.94
C GLY A 726 -21.36 4.59 48.69
N GLN A 727 -21.98 3.71 47.91
CA GLN A 727 -21.37 2.44 47.53
C GLN A 727 -20.29 2.68 46.48
N LEU A 728 -19.09 2.14 46.71
CA LEU A 728 -18.01 2.17 45.72
C LEU A 728 -18.41 1.36 44.48
N VAL A 729 -18.54 2.07 43.36
CA VAL A 729 -18.91 1.52 42.05
C VAL A 729 -17.66 1.03 41.31
N LYS A 730 -16.63 1.86 41.22
CA LYS A 730 -15.39 1.56 40.47
C LYS A 730 -14.22 2.39 40.99
N THR A 731 -13.02 1.85 40.89
CA THR A 731 -11.76 2.58 41.08
C THR A 731 -11.00 2.57 39.76
N LEU A 732 -10.45 3.71 39.37
CA LEU A 732 -9.64 3.91 38.18
C LEU A 732 -8.28 4.48 38.60
N GLU A 733 -7.21 3.96 38.02
CA GLU A 733 -5.86 4.48 38.23
C GLU A 733 -5.49 5.34 37.03
N HIS A 734 -5.04 6.57 37.28
CA HIS A 734 -4.59 7.52 36.27
C HIS A 734 -3.10 7.72 36.39
N GLU A 735 -2.38 7.50 35.29
CA GLU A 735 -0.97 7.80 35.16
C GLU A 735 -0.77 8.47 33.81
N SER A 736 -0.35 9.73 33.86
CA SER A 736 -0.36 10.57 32.68
C SER A 736 0.68 10.16 31.66
N VAL A 737 1.87 9.73 32.06
CA VAL A 737 2.92 9.39 31.11
C VAL A 737 3.04 7.88 31.01
N SER A 738 2.91 7.35 29.80
CA SER A 738 3.22 5.95 29.49
C SER A 738 4.26 5.87 28.38
N ALA A 739 4.91 4.72 28.22
CA ALA A 739 5.86 4.47 27.12
C ALA A 739 5.23 4.69 25.73
N ASN A 740 3.90 4.60 25.62
CA ASN A 740 3.15 4.75 24.37
C ASN A 740 2.45 6.11 24.24
N ASN A 741 2.51 6.97 25.26
CA ASN A 741 2.01 8.35 25.23
C ASN A 741 2.93 9.27 26.06
N PRO A 742 4.06 9.71 25.48
CA PRO A 742 5.06 10.53 26.18
C PRO A 742 4.57 11.97 26.45
N ASP A 743 3.60 12.47 25.68
CA ASP A 743 3.00 13.79 25.85
C ASP A 743 1.97 13.84 26.98
N GLY A 744 1.44 12.66 27.33
CA GLY A 744 0.66 12.33 28.51
C GLY A 744 -0.86 12.26 28.28
N GLU A 745 -1.53 11.27 28.89
CA GLU A 745 -2.98 11.25 29.07
C GLU A 745 -3.33 12.08 30.30
N PHE A 746 -4.25 13.02 30.18
CA PHE A 746 -4.54 13.96 31.27
C PHE A 746 -6.02 13.98 31.66
N SER A 747 -6.75 13.02 31.10
CA SER A 747 -8.11 12.64 31.48
C SER A 747 -8.18 11.11 31.55
N ASN A 748 -9.02 10.56 32.43
CA ASN A 748 -9.25 9.11 32.53
C ASN A 748 -10.70 8.80 32.15
N TYR A 749 -10.94 7.74 31.40
CA TYR A 749 -12.27 7.42 30.91
C TYR A 749 -12.91 6.26 31.69
N TRP A 750 -14.24 6.24 31.72
CA TRP A 750 -15.02 5.17 32.30
C TRP A 750 -16.19 4.79 31.39
N LEU A 751 -16.28 3.50 31.08
CA LEU A 751 -17.34 2.92 30.23
C LEU A 751 -18.62 2.59 31.00
N GLN A 752 -18.84 3.23 32.15
CA GLN A 752 -20.04 3.00 32.99
C GLN A 752 -20.19 1.54 33.49
N VAL A 753 -19.08 0.79 33.53
CA VAL A 753 -19.03 -0.58 34.05
C VAL A 753 -18.54 -0.57 35.49
N SER A 754 -19.36 -1.12 36.38
CA SER A 754 -19.04 -1.28 37.80
C SER A 754 -17.92 -2.29 38.04
N ARG A 755 -17.46 -2.41 39.29
CA ARG A 755 -16.49 -3.41 39.73
C ARG A 755 -16.97 -4.86 39.57
N ASN A 756 -18.28 -5.07 39.44
CA ASN A 756 -18.90 -6.38 39.24
C ASN A 756 -19.15 -6.67 37.74
N GLU A 757 -18.54 -5.90 36.83
CA GLU A 757 -18.69 -6.04 35.38
C GLU A 757 -20.13 -5.84 34.87
N GLN A 758 -20.93 -5.09 35.61
CA GLN A 758 -22.29 -4.71 35.24
C GLN A 758 -22.38 -3.23 34.88
N TRP A 759 -23.22 -2.92 33.89
CA TRP A 759 -23.65 -1.57 33.57
C TRP A 759 -24.29 -0.92 34.79
N VAL A 760 -23.92 0.32 35.07
CA VAL A 760 -24.58 1.11 36.10
C VAL A 760 -25.94 1.61 35.63
N SER A 761 -26.82 1.96 36.55
CA SER A 761 -28.16 2.46 36.23
C SER A 761 -28.18 3.99 36.08
N SER A 762 -29.24 4.53 35.49
CA SER A 762 -29.46 5.98 35.50
C SER A 762 -29.52 6.51 36.93
N GLY A 763 -28.82 7.60 37.23
CA GLY A 763 -28.74 8.14 38.59
C GLY A 763 -27.64 9.17 38.79
N VAL A 764 -27.56 9.68 40.02
CA VAL A 764 -26.51 10.60 40.46
C VAL A 764 -25.35 9.81 41.06
N TYR A 765 -24.14 10.13 40.62
CA TYR A 765 -22.88 9.54 41.06
C TYR A 765 -21.94 10.62 41.59
N TYR A 766 -21.05 10.21 42.50
CA TYR A 766 -19.97 11.06 43.03
C TYR A 766 -18.64 10.44 42.68
N PHE A 767 -17.62 11.26 42.50
CA PHE A 767 -16.27 10.75 42.37
C PHE A 767 -15.29 11.58 43.20
N ILE A 768 -14.27 10.90 43.70
CA ILE A 768 -13.17 11.47 44.47
C ILE A 768 -11.89 11.17 43.69
N VAL A 769 -11.09 12.21 43.47
CA VAL A 769 -9.75 12.14 42.90
C VAL A 769 -8.74 12.39 44.00
N GLU A 770 -7.75 11.52 44.09
CA GLU A 770 -6.63 11.63 45.02
C GLU A 770 -5.32 11.70 44.22
N ASP A 771 -4.56 12.77 44.41
CA ASP A 771 -3.22 12.93 43.83
C ASP A 771 -2.25 11.98 44.54
N LYS A 772 -1.54 11.15 43.76
CA LYS A 772 -0.60 10.16 44.32
C LYS A 772 0.72 10.76 44.78
N ASP A 773 1.10 11.91 44.24
CA ASP A 773 2.38 12.54 44.55
C ASP A 773 2.25 13.50 45.74
N THR A 774 1.09 14.16 45.91
CA THR A 774 0.85 15.12 47.00
C THR A 774 -0.09 14.62 48.09
N GLY A 775 -0.99 13.67 47.79
CA GLY A 775 -2.06 13.22 48.70
C GLY A 775 -3.29 14.13 48.72
N ASP A 776 -3.29 15.23 47.95
CA ASP A 776 -4.43 16.15 47.86
C ASP A 776 -5.66 15.43 47.29
N ARG A 777 -6.85 15.86 47.74
CA ARG A 777 -8.13 15.29 47.30
C ARG A 777 -9.08 16.35 46.78
N ALA A 778 -9.73 16.04 45.66
CA ALA A 778 -10.84 16.81 45.10
C ALA A 778 -12.00 15.87 44.77
N TRP A 779 -13.22 16.40 44.74
CA TRP A 779 -14.40 15.61 44.45
C TRP A 779 -15.40 16.42 43.61
N ASN A 780 -16.24 15.72 42.87
CA ASN A 780 -17.40 16.33 42.18
C ASN A 780 -18.49 15.26 41.95
N LYS A 781 -19.63 15.67 41.38
CA LYS A 781 -20.79 14.83 41.08
C LYS A 781 -21.13 14.86 39.59
N PHE A 782 -21.80 13.81 39.12
CA PHE A 782 -22.30 13.72 37.77
C PHE A 782 -23.58 12.88 37.69
N VAL A 783 -24.29 13.01 36.58
CA VAL A 783 -25.58 12.34 36.36
C VAL A 783 -25.50 11.48 35.12
N ILE A 784 -26.05 10.27 35.19
CA ILE A 784 -26.22 9.35 34.06
C ILE A 784 -27.71 9.17 33.79
N ILE A 785 -28.12 9.29 32.53
CA ILE A 785 -29.48 9.08 32.03
C ILE A 785 -29.38 8.15 30.81
N HIS A 786 -29.64 6.85 31.00
CA HIS A 786 -29.82 5.85 29.93
C HIS A 786 -31.22 5.89 29.33
#